data_AF-A0A1L9PV01-F1
#
_entry.id   AF-A0A1L9PV01-F1
#
_cell.length_a   1.000
_cell.length_b   1.000
_cell.length_c   1.000
_cell.angle_alpha   90.00
_cell.angle_beta   90.00
_cell.angle_gamma   90.00
#
_symmetry.space_group_name_H-M   'P 1'
#
loop_
_entity.id
_entity.type
_entity.pdbx_description
1 polymer ?
#
loop_
_entity_poly.entity_id
_entity_poly.type
_entity_poly.pdbx_seq_one_letter_code
_entity_poly.pdbx_strand_id
1 'polypeptide(L)'
;MSWTNQPDCSCTAELTQLSSLLPNPAPGPFEFSLLTTLTAPLEDLLKCVERCKEQHNQPTSTAAAVTIGAQNQNQNQNPSQNPEANRGLVPLADSILAICHASCATYDLVDDGGGGGAGGTTSRSPGSSENTPSPSIAGAGTEPGPAQQHDRAGVLFSNPSATWRCIKTPMVLGSLTLRGDEEALLARQIVYTVLTSLSALLRVVYIQDREAGQGHAMSLGAGQEYSGAGGALYGREVTIDRNGYNCKHKALNWSLLLGLQYTYSNQSTMATASLLFVASAALALIVFIAGKALRVGSRPKGLPPGPPTELIWGNTRQINLLYPQYQYAEWAAKYGPVYTVMLGDTAHVIVSGLQELRNIFIKQGAKSQARPPSRFQLLMRDGFFPGLNNGEKWQQARKMWQTVLNGSAAKQYLPYQELETRQLLFDLHREPEEWRNHIERYSNSVAMTMVNGRRISDAADPRVKETIQDLYDLAETGVRGAFLDSWPFLWKLPEWIFPVCKRAREIAAKHREFIWRNYSDVAKRTRQGEVLPSINHAIQEKLKQGWSGVSEIEGAEIGHHLLTGTTDTTASTLVNWVAAMCLNPEAQRKAQEEIDRVVGPERLPTDEDAAKLPYVQQVIQESQRWITSVPLSLPRAANGPVHWGGYTIPEETGLIMNSHAVHNDPDIFPEPDKFKPERWAGKPNAGSNGDSQLLFTFGAGRRICPGQHLAERSLFLVISHWLWAFDTLQATDDEKNKVPIDRNDLRPGFIVCLNPFEAKITPRSPRHSRVIEDTWKEELEVSLDENQQWKATPDGIARLIERVGK
;
A
#
# COMPACT_ATOMS: atom_id res chain seq x y z
N MET A 1 37.42 2.16 2.39
CA MET A 1 37.35 0.76 2.86
C MET A 1 37.69 -0.27 1.78
N SER A 2 37.14 -0.24 0.56
CA SER A 2 37.52 -1.23 -0.47
C SER A 2 38.99 -1.13 -0.93
N TRP A 3 39.62 0.04 -0.82
CA TRP A 3 41.01 0.29 -1.20
C TRP A 3 42.04 0.12 -0.08
N THR A 4 41.60 0.11 1.19
CA THR A 4 42.48 0.12 2.37
C THR A 4 42.91 -1.28 2.82
N ASN A 5 42.44 -2.33 2.14
CA ASN A 5 42.79 -3.74 2.39
C ASN A 5 43.75 -4.30 1.31
N GLN A 6 44.30 -3.46 0.44
CA GLN A 6 45.31 -3.85 -0.55
C GLN A 6 46.70 -3.84 0.11
N PRO A 7 47.54 -4.87 -0.07
CA PRO A 7 48.81 -5.00 0.66
C PRO A 7 49.82 -3.88 0.40
N ASP A 8 49.73 -3.20 -0.75
CA ASP A 8 50.68 -2.17 -1.17
C ASP A 8 50.15 -0.72 -1.04
N CYS A 9 48.96 -0.52 -0.46
CA CYS A 9 48.40 0.82 -0.26
C CYS A 9 47.71 0.98 1.10
N SER A 10 48.39 1.66 2.02
CA SER A 10 47.94 1.85 3.42
C SER A 10 47.84 3.34 3.75
N CYS A 11 46.62 3.90 3.73
CA CYS A 11 46.29 5.22 4.29
C CYS A 11 46.03 5.15 5.82
N THR A 12 46.71 4.22 6.50
CA THR A 12 46.45 3.87 7.89
C THR A 12 46.85 4.99 8.85
N ALA A 13 47.87 5.78 8.50
CA ALA A 13 48.31 6.92 9.31
C ALA A 13 47.25 8.04 9.31
N GLU A 14 46.70 8.38 8.14
CA GLU A 14 45.67 9.40 7.95
C GLU A 14 44.35 8.99 8.63
N LEU A 15 43.98 7.69 8.55
CA LEU A 15 42.83 7.14 9.26
C LEU A 15 42.99 7.17 10.79
N THR A 16 44.19 6.88 11.29
CA THR A 16 44.49 6.91 12.73
C THR A 16 44.44 8.34 13.26
N GLN A 17 44.95 9.30 12.49
CA GLN A 17 44.88 10.73 12.80
C GLN A 17 43.44 11.24 12.83
N LEU A 18 42.60 10.85 11.86
CA LEU A 18 41.18 11.21 11.81
C LEU A 18 40.41 10.64 13.02
N SER A 19 40.68 9.39 13.36
CA SER A 19 40.02 8.71 14.48
C SER A 19 40.36 9.32 15.84
N SER A 20 41.55 9.92 15.98
CA SER A 20 42.00 10.56 17.23
C SER A 20 41.31 11.90 17.53
N LEU A 21 40.69 12.53 16.52
CA LEU A 21 40.04 13.83 16.60
C LEU A 21 38.52 13.76 16.80
N LEU A 22 37.95 12.54 16.77
CA LEU A 22 36.51 12.30 16.94
C LEU A 22 36.19 12.00 18.42
N PRO A 23 35.34 12.79 19.09
CA PRO A 23 34.98 12.53 20.48
C PRO A 23 34.10 11.28 20.64
N ASN A 24 34.23 10.59 21.77
CA ASN A 24 33.44 9.40 22.12
C ASN A 24 31.93 9.71 22.26
N PRO A 25 31.02 8.76 21.98
CA PRO A 25 29.60 9.05 21.84
C PRO A 25 28.94 9.26 23.22
N ALA A 26 28.64 10.51 23.55
CA ALA A 26 27.72 10.88 24.61
C ALA A 26 26.59 11.75 24.02
N PRO A 27 25.35 11.68 24.55
CA PRO A 27 24.21 12.38 23.96
C PRO A 27 24.25 13.87 24.33
N GLY A 28 24.70 14.71 23.39
CA GLY A 28 24.70 16.17 23.50
C GLY A 28 24.67 16.83 22.11
N PRO A 29 24.29 18.13 22.01
CA PRO A 29 24.18 18.82 20.73
C PRO A 29 25.56 18.95 20.05
N PHE A 30 25.59 18.68 18.75
CA PHE A 30 26.79 18.73 17.91
C PHE A 30 27.33 20.17 17.81
N GLU A 31 28.58 20.41 18.25
CA GLU A 31 29.19 21.75 18.18
C GLU A 31 29.81 22.02 16.79
N PHE A 32 29.54 23.22 16.25
CA PHE A 32 30.05 23.68 14.95
C PHE A 32 31.58 23.79 14.87
N SER A 33 32.27 23.86 16.02
CA SER A 33 33.74 23.94 16.15
C SER A 33 34.45 22.66 15.68
N LEU A 34 33.76 21.50 15.72
CA LEU A 34 34.32 20.22 15.32
C LEU A 34 34.52 20.12 13.79
N LEU A 35 33.62 20.76 13.02
CA LEU A 35 33.65 20.75 11.54
C LEU A 35 34.89 21.44 10.97
N THR A 36 35.32 22.55 11.57
CA THR A 36 36.55 23.27 11.19
C THR A 36 37.84 22.52 11.54
N THR A 37 37.78 21.61 12.52
CA THR A 37 38.95 20.86 13.01
C THR A 37 39.17 19.58 12.19
N LEU A 38 38.11 19.04 11.58
CA LEU A 38 38.14 17.80 10.81
C LEU A 38 38.43 18.00 9.31
N THR A 39 38.34 19.23 8.79
CA THR A 39 38.50 19.53 7.36
C THR A 39 39.87 19.15 6.79
N ALA A 40 40.97 19.55 7.43
CA ALA A 40 42.31 19.27 6.92
C ALA A 40 42.68 17.76 6.96
N PRO A 41 42.43 17.02 8.06
CA PRO A 41 42.64 15.58 8.11
C PRO A 41 41.82 14.79 7.07
N LEU A 42 40.60 15.24 6.76
CA LEU A 42 39.77 14.61 5.73
C LEU A 42 40.36 14.81 4.32
N GLU A 43 40.89 16.00 4.06
CA GLU A 43 41.51 16.33 2.78
C GLU A 43 42.79 15.51 2.54
N ASP A 44 43.57 15.27 3.58
CA ASP A 44 44.78 14.44 3.52
C ASP A 44 44.44 12.95 3.28
N LEU A 45 43.36 12.45 3.89
CA LEU A 45 42.86 11.10 3.65
C LEU A 45 42.38 10.93 2.20
N LEU A 46 41.67 11.92 1.65
CA LEU A 46 41.22 11.91 0.25
C LEU A 46 42.40 11.90 -0.72
N LYS A 47 43.41 12.75 -0.50
CA LYS A 47 44.65 12.77 -1.30
C LYS A 47 45.40 11.44 -1.24
N CYS A 48 45.41 10.77 -0.09
CA CYS A 48 46.00 9.43 0.02
C CYS A 48 45.25 8.39 -0.82
N VAL A 49 43.90 8.40 -0.75
CA VAL A 49 43.06 7.48 -1.54
C VAL A 49 43.19 7.72 -3.04
N GLU A 50 43.31 8.98 -3.48
CA GLU A 50 43.53 9.30 -4.90
C GLU A 50 44.88 8.79 -5.40
N ARG A 51 45.96 8.93 -4.62
CA ARG A 51 47.28 8.35 -4.96
C ARG A 51 47.23 6.83 -5.11
N CYS A 52 46.50 6.15 -4.22
CA CYS A 52 46.29 4.70 -4.32
C CYS A 52 45.51 4.31 -5.60
N LYS A 53 44.56 5.15 -6.02
CA LYS A 53 43.78 4.93 -7.25
C LYS A 53 44.62 5.06 -8.51
N GLU A 54 45.53 6.04 -8.55
CA GLU A 54 46.41 6.27 -9.69
C GLU A 54 47.47 5.18 -9.88
N GLN A 55 48.02 4.63 -8.79
CA GLN A 55 49.02 3.55 -8.85
C GLN A 55 48.45 2.24 -9.44
N HIS A 56 47.15 1.97 -9.28
CA HIS A 56 46.53 0.72 -9.72
C HIS A 56 45.85 0.77 -11.09
N ASN A 57 45.94 1.90 -11.82
CA ASN A 57 45.22 2.08 -13.08
C ASN A 57 46.12 2.22 -14.33
N GLN A 58 47.32 1.63 -14.34
CA GLN A 58 48.11 1.48 -15.57
C GLN A 58 47.90 0.10 -16.24
N PRO A 59 47.77 0.03 -17.59
CA PRO A 59 47.62 -1.23 -18.30
C PRO A 59 48.98 -1.80 -18.71
N THR A 60 49.28 -3.03 -18.32
CA THR A 60 50.34 -3.83 -18.96
C THR A 60 49.84 -5.22 -19.35
N SER A 61 50.23 -5.59 -20.56
CA SER A 61 49.83 -6.74 -21.35
C SER A 61 50.65 -8.02 -21.05
N THR A 62 50.22 -9.11 -21.68
CA THR A 62 50.94 -10.35 -22.09
C THR A 62 51.10 -11.54 -21.11
N ALA A 63 50.29 -12.57 -21.38
CA ALA A 63 50.63 -13.99 -21.65
C ALA A 63 51.11 -14.99 -20.56
N ALA A 64 50.64 -16.24 -20.75
CA ALA A 64 51.02 -17.56 -20.19
C ALA A 64 50.45 -17.90 -18.78
N ALA A 65 49.46 -18.80 -18.61
CA ALA A 65 49.37 -20.25 -18.87
C ALA A 65 49.89 -21.15 -17.72
N VAL A 66 49.08 -22.18 -17.42
CA VAL A 66 49.39 -23.47 -16.73
C VAL A 66 49.35 -23.48 -15.20
N THR A 67 48.89 -24.49 -14.43
CA THR A 67 47.88 -25.58 -14.42
C THR A 67 48.11 -26.29 -13.04
N ILE A 68 47.09 -26.96 -12.45
CA ILE A 68 47.17 -28.05 -11.42
C ILE A 68 47.59 -27.58 -10.01
N GLY A 69 47.02 -27.98 -8.88
CA GLY A 69 46.00 -28.98 -8.52
C GLY A 69 46.24 -29.39 -7.06
N ALA A 70 45.13 -29.68 -6.35
CA ALA A 70 44.95 -30.57 -5.20
C ALA A 70 45.99 -30.70 -4.05
N GLN A 71 45.40 -30.72 -2.84
CA GLN A 71 45.71 -31.56 -1.66
C GLN A 71 46.56 -31.02 -0.48
N ASN A 72 45.80 -30.77 0.60
CA ASN A 72 45.86 -31.40 1.93
C ASN A 72 46.81 -30.92 3.06
N GLN A 73 46.13 -30.70 4.19
CA GLN A 73 46.43 -31.08 5.58
C GLN A 73 47.08 -30.09 6.57
N ASN A 74 46.24 -29.74 7.55
CA ASN A 74 46.45 -29.71 9.01
C ASN A 74 47.67 -28.98 9.60
N GLN A 75 47.40 -27.97 10.44
CA GLN A 75 47.63 -28.09 11.90
C GLN A 75 46.95 -26.98 12.71
N ASN A 76 46.32 -27.39 13.82
CA ASN A 76 45.79 -26.58 14.91
C ASN A 76 46.91 -25.87 15.70
N GLN A 77 46.72 -24.60 16.06
CA GLN A 77 46.97 -24.06 17.42
C GLN A 77 46.00 -22.88 17.69
N ASN A 78 45.47 -22.82 18.91
CA ASN A 78 44.50 -21.84 19.47
C ASN A 78 45.21 -21.08 20.62
N PRO A 79 44.61 -20.15 21.39
CA PRO A 79 43.81 -18.94 21.09
C PRO A 79 44.43 -17.67 21.73
N SER A 80 44.20 -16.47 21.19
CA SER A 80 44.00 -15.21 21.94
C SER A 80 44.12 -14.00 21.00
N GLN A 81 43.05 -13.23 20.86
CA GLN A 81 43.04 -11.75 20.92
C GLN A 81 41.64 -11.22 20.58
N ASN A 82 40.93 -10.87 21.66
CA ASN A 82 40.03 -9.73 21.84
C ASN A 82 39.03 -9.33 20.70
N PRO A 83 37.72 -9.67 20.80
CA PRO A 83 36.69 -9.23 19.85
C PRO A 83 36.01 -7.90 20.22
N GLU A 84 36.72 -6.94 20.83
CA GLU A 84 36.14 -5.61 21.16
C GLU A 84 36.53 -4.47 20.19
N ALA A 85 37.41 -4.69 19.21
CA ALA A 85 37.83 -3.62 18.30
C ALA A 85 36.90 -3.36 17.09
N ASN A 86 35.91 -4.23 16.82
CA ASN A 86 35.11 -4.18 15.59
C ASN A 86 33.65 -3.71 15.76
N ARG A 87 33.26 -3.18 16.93
CA ARG A 87 31.90 -2.63 17.13
C ARG A 87 31.78 -1.12 16.91
N GLY A 88 32.86 -0.41 16.60
CA GLY A 88 32.87 1.06 16.40
C GLY A 88 32.96 1.55 14.94
N LEU A 89 33.22 0.67 13.96
CA LEU A 89 33.56 1.10 12.58
C LEU A 89 32.37 1.13 11.60
N VAL A 90 31.22 0.57 11.97
CA VAL A 90 30.00 0.57 11.13
C VAL A 90 29.25 1.92 11.15
N PRO A 91 29.12 2.65 12.28
CA PRO A 91 28.38 3.92 12.30
C PRO A 91 29.11 5.09 11.61
N LEU A 92 30.43 4.97 11.45
CA LEU A 92 31.27 6.00 10.83
C LEU A 92 31.19 5.98 9.29
N ALA A 93 30.98 4.80 8.69
CA ALA A 93 30.85 4.63 7.24
C ALA A 93 29.54 5.23 6.70
N ASP A 94 28.43 5.08 7.42
CA ASP A 94 27.12 5.60 7.02
C ASP A 94 27.02 7.13 7.17
N SER A 95 27.75 7.70 8.13
CA SER A 95 27.79 9.15 8.36
C SER A 95 28.62 9.89 7.30
N ILE A 96 29.67 9.28 6.76
CA ILE A 96 30.51 9.84 5.70
C ILE A 96 29.81 9.74 4.33
N LEU A 97 29.05 8.68 4.07
CA LEU A 97 28.28 8.52 2.83
C LEU A 97 27.16 9.58 2.69
N ALA A 98 26.57 10.00 3.81
CA ALA A 98 25.53 11.02 3.84
C ALA A 98 26.07 12.44 3.53
N ILE A 99 27.34 12.72 3.83
CA ILE A 99 27.98 14.02 3.55
C ILE A 99 28.43 14.11 2.08
N CYS A 100 28.88 13.01 1.47
CA CYS A 100 29.31 13.02 0.05
C CYS A 100 28.14 13.11 -0.95
N HIS A 101 26.95 12.59 -0.62
CA HIS A 101 25.79 12.68 -1.53
C HIS A 101 25.14 14.07 -1.60
N ALA A 102 25.48 14.99 -0.70
CA ALA A 102 24.93 16.35 -0.67
C ALA A 102 25.69 17.34 -1.59
N SER A 103 26.86 16.98 -2.13
CA SER A 103 27.73 17.93 -2.86
C SER A 103 27.93 17.65 -4.37
N CYS A 104 27.30 16.62 -4.96
CA CYS A 104 27.53 16.25 -6.38
C CYS A 104 26.32 16.35 -7.32
N ALA A 105 25.24 17.04 -6.96
CA ALA A 105 24.07 17.18 -7.84
C ALA A 105 23.81 18.64 -8.30
N THR A 106 24.79 19.25 -8.95
CA THR A 106 24.63 20.45 -9.80
C THR A 106 25.78 20.52 -10.82
N TYR A 107 25.45 20.74 -12.11
CA TYR A 107 26.26 20.63 -13.36
C TYR A 107 26.38 19.18 -13.87
N ASP A 108 25.89 18.76 -15.06
CA ASP A 108 25.71 19.45 -16.35
C ASP A 108 24.45 19.01 -17.12
N LEU A 109 23.98 19.93 -17.97
CA LEU A 109 22.92 19.79 -18.98
C LEU A 109 23.53 19.91 -20.38
N VAL A 110 23.05 19.08 -21.32
CA VAL A 110 22.87 19.34 -22.78
C VAL A 110 24.13 19.38 -23.66
N ASP A 111 24.27 18.45 -24.63
CA ASP A 111 24.03 18.79 -26.06
C ASP A 111 23.92 17.60 -27.05
N ASP A 112 23.26 17.95 -28.16
CA ASP A 112 22.75 17.27 -29.36
C ASP A 112 23.52 16.15 -30.11
N GLY A 113 22.76 15.38 -30.91
CA GLY A 113 23.29 14.72 -32.13
C GLY A 113 22.42 13.60 -32.71
N GLY A 114 21.69 13.87 -33.81
CA GLY A 114 20.88 12.91 -34.56
C GLY A 114 21.62 12.04 -35.60
N GLY A 115 20.88 11.13 -36.22
CA GLY A 115 21.28 10.21 -37.31
C GLY A 115 21.10 8.75 -36.87
N GLY A 116 20.35 7.85 -37.51
CA GLY A 116 20.07 7.65 -38.93
C GLY A 116 20.71 6.32 -39.37
N GLY A 117 19.90 5.29 -39.71
CA GLY A 117 20.34 4.20 -40.59
C GLY A 117 20.43 2.76 -40.01
N ALA A 118 19.45 1.95 -40.42
CA ALA A 118 19.56 0.66 -41.13
C ALA A 118 20.38 -0.56 -40.59
N GLY A 119 19.78 -1.75 -40.80
CA GLY A 119 20.41 -3.08 -40.84
C GLY A 119 19.90 -3.99 -39.71
N GLY A 120 19.00 -4.96 -39.94
CA GLY A 120 19.32 -6.27 -40.54
C GLY A 120 20.05 -7.13 -39.48
N THR A 121 19.61 -8.31 -39.02
CA THR A 121 18.98 -9.45 -39.68
C THR A 121 18.80 -10.55 -38.60
N THR A 122 17.74 -11.37 -38.74
CA THR A 122 17.68 -12.85 -38.49
C THR A 122 18.18 -13.42 -37.14
N SER A 123 17.54 -14.36 -36.43
CA SER A 123 16.67 -15.46 -36.86
C SER A 123 16.12 -16.25 -35.66
N ARG A 124 14.95 -16.84 -35.89
CA ARG A 124 14.47 -18.19 -35.49
C ARG A 124 14.23 -18.57 -34.02
N SER A 125 12.93 -18.58 -33.70
CA SER A 125 12.24 -19.67 -33.00
C SER A 125 12.12 -20.94 -33.87
N PRO A 126 11.90 -22.11 -33.26
CA PRO A 126 10.65 -22.86 -33.48
C PRO A 126 10.14 -23.50 -32.16
N GLY A 127 8.90 -23.90 -31.96
CA GLY A 127 7.71 -23.95 -32.81
C GLY A 127 6.53 -24.44 -31.95
N SER A 128 5.33 -24.06 -32.35
CA SER A 128 4.06 -24.61 -31.89
C SER A 128 3.34 -25.20 -33.11
N SER A 129 2.85 -26.43 -33.01
CA SER A 129 1.91 -27.00 -33.97
C SER A 129 0.77 -27.69 -33.22
N GLU A 130 -0.42 -27.16 -33.43
CA GLU A 130 -1.71 -27.71 -33.06
C GLU A 130 -2.05 -28.95 -33.90
N ASN A 131 -2.92 -29.81 -33.37
CA ASN A 131 -3.78 -30.69 -34.14
C ASN A 131 -5.19 -30.70 -33.52
N THR A 132 -6.16 -30.42 -34.39
CA THR A 132 -7.64 -30.44 -34.33
C THR A 132 -8.26 -31.80 -33.93
N PRO A 133 -9.60 -32.05 -33.83
CA PRO A 133 -10.75 -31.31 -34.42
C PRO A 133 -12.08 -31.22 -33.64
N SER A 134 -13.00 -30.43 -34.21
CA SER A 134 -14.46 -30.35 -33.93
C SER A 134 -15.23 -31.59 -34.42
N PRO A 135 -16.55 -31.68 -34.10
CA PRO A 135 -17.52 -31.72 -35.20
C PRO A 135 -18.78 -30.85 -34.99
N SER A 136 -19.44 -30.57 -36.12
CA SER A 136 -20.64 -29.78 -36.35
C SER A 136 -21.91 -30.62 -36.43
N ILE A 137 -23.09 -30.04 -36.10
CA ILE A 137 -24.41 -30.37 -36.69
C ILE A 137 -25.26 -29.08 -36.76
N ALA A 138 -26.08 -28.97 -37.81
CA ALA A 138 -26.79 -27.79 -38.31
C ALA A 138 -28.34 -27.88 -38.22
N GLY A 139 -28.98 -26.73 -38.44
CA GLY A 139 -30.33 -26.55 -39.03
C GLY A 139 -31.32 -25.78 -38.13
N ALA A 140 -32.29 -24.95 -38.59
CA ALA A 140 -32.61 -24.18 -39.82
C ALA A 140 -33.93 -23.39 -39.55
N GLY A 141 -34.19 -22.26 -40.26
CA GLY A 141 -35.54 -21.67 -40.50
C GLY A 141 -35.83 -20.24 -39.95
N THR A 142 -35.68 -19.13 -40.73
CA THR A 142 -36.68 -18.34 -41.56
C THR A 142 -37.54 -17.30 -40.78
N GLU A 143 -37.26 -15.98 -40.79
CA GLU A 143 -37.64 -14.85 -41.72
C GLU A 143 -38.93 -14.04 -41.30
N PRO A 144 -39.25 -12.78 -41.77
CA PRO A 144 -38.49 -11.50 -41.72
C PRO A 144 -39.31 -10.16 -41.50
N GLY A 145 -38.61 -9.03 -41.27
CA GLY A 145 -38.91 -7.65 -41.78
C GLY A 145 -39.58 -6.57 -40.87
N PRO A 146 -39.50 -5.23 -41.16
CA PRO A 146 -38.58 -4.50 -42.05
C PRO A 146 -37.96 -3.15 -41.54
N ALA A 147 -36.83 -2.79 -42.18
CA ALA A 147 -36.27 -1.50 -42.67
C ALA A 147 -36.66 -0.09 -42.15
N GLN A 148 -35.64 0.77 -41.98
CA GLN A 148 -35.51 2.04 -42.74
C GLN A 148 -34.05 2.56 -42.80
N GLN A 149 -33.78 3.36 -43.85
CA GLN A 149 -32.53 3.52 -44.60
C GLN A 149 -32.13 5.03 -44.68
N HIS A 150 -30.97 5.29 -45.33
CA HIS A 150 -30.37 6.56 -45.79
C HIS A 150 -29.21 7.11 -44.94
N ASP A 151 -28.08 7.59 -45.49
CA ASP A 151 -27.39 7.42 -46.77
C ASP A 151 -25.99 8.05 -46.60
N ARG A 152 -25.02 7.66 -47.42
CA ARG A 152 -23.63 8.15 -47.42
C ARG A 152 -23.25 8.76 -48.77
N ALA A 153 -22.15 9.53 -48.74
CA ALA A 153 -21.30 10.05 -49.84
C ALA A 153 -21.77 11.39 -50.45
N GLY A 154 -20.92 12.34 -50.84
CA GLY A 154 -19.46 12.46 -50.89
C GLY A 154 -19.06 13.39 -52.06
N VAL A 155 -17.90 14.07 -51.94
CA VAL A 155 -16.94 14.42 -53.03
C VAL A 155 -17.00 15.82 -53.73
N LEU A 156 -15.98 16.64 -53.37
CA LEU A 156 -15.02 17.45 -54.16
C LEU A 156 -15.29 18.80 -54.90
N PHE A 157 -14.25 19.66 -54.75
CA PHE A 157 -13.67 20.74 -55.58
C PHE A 157 -14.40 22.07 -55.80
N SER A 158 -13.84 23.16 -55.24
CA SER A 158 -13.02 24.16 -55.97
C SER A 158 -12.93 25.51 -55.20
N ASN A 159 -11.74 26.10 -55.22
CA ASN A 159 -11.45 27.49 -54.86
C ASN A 159 -10.83 28.11 -56.13
N PRO A 160 -11.14 29.37 -56.51
CA PRO A 160 -10.20 30.42 -56.10
C PRO A 160 -10.79 31.84 -55.92
N SER A 161 -9.99 32.65 -55.23
CA SER A 161 -9.73 34.09 -55.42
C SER A 161 -10.50 35.12 -54.58
N ALA A 162 -9.69 36.02 -54.02
CA ALA A 162 -9.98 37.00 -53.00
C ALA A 162 -10.47 38.33 -53.56
N THR A 163 -11.29 39.05 -52.80
CA THR A 163 -11.26 40.53 -52.75
C THR A 163 -11.66 41.04 -51.37
N TRP A 164 -10.99 42.11 -50.98
CA TRP A 164 -10.98 42.79 -49.68
C TRP A 164 -12.31 43.47 -49.32
N ARG A 165 -12.71 43.42 -48.04
CA ARG A 165 -13.39 44.54 -47.33
C ARG A 165 -13.39 44.33 -45.81
N CYS A 166 -12.82 45.31 -45.11
CA CYS A 166 -12.83 45.46 -43.65
C CYS A 166 -14.23 45.79 -43.10
N ILE A 167 -14.71 45.06 -42.10
CA ILE A 167 -15.62 45.58 -41.05
C ILE A 167 -15.23 44.93 -39.71
N LYS A 168 -15.25 45.74 -38.65
CA LYS A 168 -14.69 45.52 -37.31
C LYS A 168 -15.61 44.67 -36.38
N THR A 169 -14.98 43.78 -35.59
CA THR A 169 -15.30 43.30 -34.20
C THR A 169 -16.55 42.44 -33.89
N PRO A 170 -16.52 41.60 -32.83
CA PRO A 170 -15.49 40.65 -32.36
C PRO A 170 -16.01 39.19 -32.28
N MET A 171 -15.09 38.25 -32.44
CA MET A 171 -15.33 36.80 -32.46
C MET A 171 -15.22 36.22 -31.03
N VAL A 172 -16.22 35.44 -30.65
CA VAL A 172 -16.26 34.59 -29.46
C VAL A 172 -15.17 33.52 -29.58
N LEU A 173 -14.22 33.50 -28.64
CA LEU A 173 -13.13 32.53 -28.59
C LEU A 173 -13.65 31.19 -28.03
N GLY A 174 -13.80 30.22 -28.94
CA GLY A 174 -13.96 28.80 -28.62
C GLY A 174 -12.68 28.21 -28.04
N SER A 175 -12.85 27.30 -27.10
CA SER A 175 -11.82 26.59 -26.36
C SER A 175 -10.95 25.70 -27.24
N LEU A 176 -9.64 25.97 -27.31
CA LEU A 176 -8.63 24.98 -27.72
C LEU A 176 -8.23 24.14 -26.50
N THR A 177 -8.44 22.83 -26.57
CA THR A 177 -7.79 21.84 -25.70
C THR A 177 -6.40 21.51 -26.24
N LEU A 178 -5.34 21.86 -25.51
CA LEU A 178 -3.95 21.50 -25.82
C LEU A 178 -3.55 20.18 -25.13
N ARG A 179 -2.64 19.40 -25.74
CA ARG A 179 -2.09 18.14 -25.20
C ARG A 179 -0.92 18.42 -24.24
N GLY A 180 -0.68 17.49 -23.30
CA GLY A 180 0.19 17.68 -22.12
C GLY A 180 1.63 18.15 -22.37
N ASP A 181 2.23 17.85 -23.53
CA ASP A 181 3.59 18.33 -23.84
C ASP A 181 3.66 19.84 -24.14
N GLU A 182 2.56 20.43 -24.63
CA GLU A 182 2.47 21.88 -24.88
C GLU A 182 2.18 22.68 -23.60
N GLU A 183 1.51 22.08 -22.61
CA GLU A 183 1.33 22.70 -21.28
C GLU A 183 2.66 22.82 -20.53
N ALA A 184 3.55 21.82 -20.65
CA ALA A 184 4.89 21.86 -20.07
C ALA A 184 5.77 22.89 -20.79
N LEU A 185 5.63 23.04 -22.11
CA LEU A 185 6.33 24.05 -22.90
C LEU A 185 5.89 25.48 -22.52
N LEU A 186 4.57 25.68 -22.36
CA LEU A 186 4.01 26.96 -21.93
C LEU A 186 4.45 27.32 -20.50
N ALA A 187 4.43 26.36 -19.57
CA ALA A 187 4.93 26.57 -18.21
C ALA A 187 6.42 26.91 -18.19
N ARG A 188 7.25 26.23 -18.99
CA ARG A 188 8.68 26.55 -19.15
C ARG A 188 8.88 27.93 -19.73
N GLN A 189 8.12 28.32 -20.76
CA GLN A 189 8.19 29.66 -21.35
C GLN A 189 7.77 30.75 -20.36
N ILE A 190 6.75 30.52 -19.54
CA ILE A 190 6.33 31.46 -18.49
C ILE A 190 7.44 31.60 -17.44
N VAL A 191 8.00 30.49 -16.95
CA VAL A 191 9.11 30.52 -15.98
C VAL A 191 10.33 31.23 -16.55
N TYR A 192 10.69 30.96 -17.82
CA TYR A 192 11.82 31.59 -18.48
C TYR A 192 11.59 33.11 -18.68
N THR A 193 10.37 33.51 -19.00
CA THR A 193 9.98 34.92 -19.15
C THR A 193 10.01 35.65 -17.80
N VAL A 194 9.57 34.98 -16.73
CA VAL A 194 9.60 35.53 -15.36
C VAL A 194 11.04 35.67 -14.87
N LEU A 195 11.89 34.66 -15.08
CA LEU A 195 13.30 34.69 -14.68
C LEU A 195 14.13 35.72 -15.46
N THR A 196 13.88 35.87 -16.77
CA THR A 196 14.54 36.90 -17.59
C THR A 196 14.08 38.31 -17.21
N SER A 197 12.80 38.49 -16.87
CA SER A 197 12.26 39.76 -16.35
C SER A 197 12.83 40.12 -14.96
N LEU A 198 12.99 39.14 -14.07
CA LEU A 198 13.65 39.30 -12.76
C LEU A 198 15.13 39.63 -12.89
N SER A 199 15.84 38.99 -13.82
CA SER A 199 17.24 39.31 -14.14
C SER A 199 17.40 40.74 -14.67
N ALA A 200 16.48 41.20 -15.52
CA ALA A 200 16.46 42.57 -16.01
C ALA A 200 16.19 43.58 -14.87
N LEU A 201 15.25 43.28 -13.97
CA LEU A 201 14.98 44.08 -12.77
C LEU A 201 16.18 44.15 -11.81
N LEU A 202 16.86 43.03 -11.55
CA LEU A 202 18.04 42.99 -10.70
C LEU A 202 19.22 43.77 -11.30
N ARG A 203 19.40 43.76 -12.62
CA ARG A 203 20.39 44.60 -13.31
C ARG A 203 20.07 46.10 -13.20
N VAL A 204 18.80 46.47 -13.21
CA VAL A 204 18.37 47.88 -13.03
C VAL A 204 18.59 48.34 -11.59
N VAL A 205 18.29 47.49 -10.59
CA VAL A 205 18.53 47.78 -9.17
C VAL A 205 20.04 47.87 -8.86
N TYR A 206 20.86 46.98 -9.43
CA TYR A 206 22.32 46.99 -9.27
C TYR A 206 22.99 48.23 -9.88
N ILE A 207 22.42 48.80 -10.93
CA ILE A 207 22.90 50.06 -11.54
C ILE A 207 22.54 51.27 -10.65
N GLN A 208 21.38 51.28 -10.01
CA GLN A 208 20.98 52.36 -9.07
C GLN A 208 21.82 52.40 -7.80
N ASP A 209 22.22 51.24 -7.26
CA ASP A 209 23.05 51.18 -6.04
C ASP A 209 24.49 51.68 -6.27
N ARG A 210 24.99 51.55 -7.51
CA ARG A 210 26.30 52.06 -7.91
C ARG A 210 26.34 53.58 -8.10
N GLU A 211 25.20 54.20 -8.45
CA GLU A 211 25.07 55.66 -8.55
C GLU A 211 24.79 56.31 -7.19
N ALA A 212 24.15 55.61 -6.25
CA ALA A 212 23.93 56.09 -4.88
C ALA A 212 25.23 56.11 -4.03
N GLY A 213 26.22 55.28 -4.36
CA GLY A 213 27.49 55.16 -3.62
C GLY A 213 28.58 56.21 -3.92
N GLN A 214 28.35 57.18 -4.83
CA GLN A 214 29.36 58.20 -5.20
C GLN A 214 29.13 59.61 -4.61
N GLY A 215 28.09 59.83 -3.82
CA GLY A 215 27.93 61.06 -3.06
C GLY A 215 27.88 60.73 -1.58
N HIS A 216 28.91 61.10 -0.82
CA HIS A 216 28.93 61.47 0.62
C HIS A 216 30.24 61.02 1.30
N ALA A 217 31.20 61.94 1.42
CA ALA A 217 32.11 61.99 2.58
C ALA A 217 32.76 63.37 2.71
N MET A 218 32.34 64.18 3.71
CA MET A 218 33.26 64.75 4.72
C MET A 218 32.57 65.66 5.75
N SER A 219 32.95 65.44 7.03
CA SER A 219 32.84 66.28 8.26
C SER A 219 32.22 65.47 9.40
N LEU A 220 32.81 65.20 10.56
CA LEU A 220 34.04 65.61 11.24
C LEU A 220 34.31 64.53 12.32
N GLY A 221 35.55 64.05 12.44
CA GLY A 221 36.02 63.21 13.55
C GLY A 221 37.16 63.93 14.28
N ALA A 222 37.03 64.09 15.59
CA ALA A 222 38.04 64.72 16.43
C ALA A 222 39.16 63.73 16.82
N GLY A 223 40.39 64.24 16.82
CA GLY A 223 41.50 63.76 17.65
C GLY A 223 42.40 62.68 17.06
N GLN A 224 43.56 63.07 16.51
CA GLN A 224 44.85 63.03 17.22
C GLN A 224 46.01 63.44 16.30
N GLU A 225 47.02 64.00 16.94
CA GLU A 225 48.26 64.58 16.42
C GLU A 225 49.07 63.63 15.53
N TYR A 226 49.81 64.15 14.56
CA TYR A 226 51.28 64.11 14.53
C TYR A 226 51.84 65.00 13.42
N SER A 227 52.92 65.69 13.77
CA SER A 227 53.74 66.65 13.03
C SER A 227 54.40 66.13 11.75
N GLY A 228 54.64 67.00 10.76
CA GLY A 228 55.59 66.69 9.69
C GLY A 228 55.70 67.77 8.61
N ALA A 229 56.86 68.42 8.57
CA ALA A 229 57.24 69.55 7.73
C ALA A 229 57.30 69.29 6.20
N GLY A 230 57.10 70.36 5.42
CA GLY A 230 58.18 70.90 4.58
C GLY A 230 58.18 70.63 3.07
N GLY A 231 58.09 71.73 2.29
CA GLY A 231 58.87 71.97 1.05
C GLY A 231 58.35 71.35 -0.25
N ALA A 232 57.97 72.16 -1.25
CA ALA A 232 58.85 72.68 -2.33
C ALA A 232 58.90 71.69 -3.54
N LEU A 233 58.83 72.05 -4.82
CA LEU A 233 58.95 73.32 -5.56
C LEU A 233 58.76 73.04 -7.08
N TYR A 234 58.39 74.08 -7.85
CA TYR A 234 58.57 74.34 -9.30
C TYR A 234 58.00 73.36 -10.37
N GLY A 235 57.28 73.75 -11.43
CA GLY A 235 56.95 75.06 -12.01
C GLY A 235 57.19 75.07 -13.53
N ARG A 236 56.20 75.46 -14.34
CA ARG A 236 56.40 76.32 -15.54
C ARG A 236 55.08 76.84 -16.13
N GLU A 237 55.13 78.14 -16.41
CA GLU A 237 54.10 79.07 -16.88
C GLU A 237 53.77 78.95 -18.38
N VAL A 238 52.58 79.42 -18.80
CA VAL A 238 52.41 80.35 -19.94
C VAL A 238 51.23 81.32 -19.67
N THR A 239 51.50 82.59 -19.95
CA THR A 239 50.77 83.85 -19.68
C THR A 239 49.56 84.09 -20.59
N ILE A 240 48.56 84.82 -20.09
CA ILE A 240 47.43 85.42 -20.84
C ILE A 240 47.62 86.94 -20.86
N ASP A 241 47.40 87.58 -22.01
CA ASP A 241 47.02 89.00 -22.07
C ASP A 241 45.88 89.28 -23.07
N ARG A 242 45.20 90.39 -22.82
CA ARG A 242 43.81 90.78 -23.05
C ARG A 242 43.56 91.51 -24.38
N ASN A 243 42.39 91.28 -24.99
CA ASN A 243 41.27 92.24 -25.02
C ASN A 243 40.21 91.89 -26.07
N GLY A 244 38.96 91.75 -25.59
CA GLY A 244 37.72 92.24 -26.19
C GLY A 244 37.28 91.72 -27.56
N TYR A 245 36.25 90.87 -27.59
CA TYR A 245 35.06 91.08 -28.44
C TYR A 245 33.80 90.47 -27.79
N ASN A 246 32.72 91.21 -27.98
CA ASN A 246 31.37 91.06 -27.45
C ASN A 246 30.62 89.93 -28.20
N CYS A 247 29.85 89.06 -27.52
CA CYS A 247 28.57 88.54 -28.05
C CYS A 247 27.75 87.72 -27.04
N LYS A 248 26.43 87.90 -27.15
CA LYS A 248 25.30 87.34 -26.40
C LYS A 248 25.34 85.80 -26.29
N HIS A 249 24.87 85.25 -25.16
CA HIS A 249 23.74 84.30 -25.13
C HIS A 249 23.23 84.05 -23.69
N LYS A 250 22.04 84.59 -23.39
CA LYS A 250 21.12 84.00 -22.42
C LYS A 250 20.46 82.78 -23.09
N ALA A 251 20.58 81.61 -22.50
CA ALA A 251 19.56 80.56 -22.53
C ALA A 251 19.95 79.48 -21.52
N LEU A 252 19.33 79.53 -20.33
CA LEU A 252 19.27 78.39 -19.43
C LEU A 252 18.67 77.20 -20.19
N ASN A 253 19.34 76.06 -20.12
CA ASN A 253 19.10 74.89 -20.95
C ASN A 253 17.86 74.11 -20.48
N TRP A 254 16.66 74.61 -20.80
CA TRP A 254 15.37 73.96 -20.53
C TRP A 254 15.24 72.58 -21.20
N SER A 255 16.01 72.33 -22.25
CA SER A 255 16.09 71.05 -22.98
C SER A 255 16.68 69.90 -22.15
N LEU A 256 17.60 70.18 -21.22
CA LEU A 256 18.23 69.13 -20.40
C LEU A 256 17.33 68.70 -19.21
N LEU A 257 16.59 69.64 -18.64
CA LEU A 257 15.59 69.37 -17.59
C LEU A 257 14.35 68.65 -18.16
N LEU A 258 13.86 69.04 -19.35
CA LEU A 258 12.78 68.32 -20.03
C LEU A 258 13.22 66.92 -20.49
N GLY A 259 14.46 66.75 -20.94
CA GLY A 259 15.02 65.44 -21.32
C GLY A 259 15.14 64.48 -20.14
N LEU A 260 15.63 64.94 -18.98
CA LEU A 260 15.69 64.15 -17.75
C LEU A 260 14.31 63.83 -17.17
N GLN A 261 13.35 64.75 -17.26
CA GLN A 261 11.99 64.51 -16.79
C GLN A 261 11.20 63.57 -17.72
N TYR A 262 11.50 63.57 -19.02
CA TYR A 262 10.92 62.66 -20.01
C TYR A 262 11.49 61.23 -19.90
N THR A 263 12.79 61.07 -19.62
CA THR A 263 13.38 59.74 -19.37
C THR A 263 12.97 59.14 -18.02
N TYR A 264 12.87 59.95 -16.96
CA TYR A 264 12.37 59.52 -15.63
C TYR A 264 10.87 59.14 -15.67
N SER A 265 10.07 59.92 -16.41
CA SER A 265 8.67 59.60 -16.71
C SER A 265 8.54 58.25 -17.42
N ASN A 266 9.36 58.00 -18.46
CA ASN A 266 9.31 56.73 -19.19
C ASN A 266 9.81 55.53 -18.37
N GLN A 267 10.83 55.71 -17.53
CA GLN A 267 11.33 54.66 -16.63
C GLN A 267 10.29 54.26 -15.58
N SER A 268 9.60 55.23 -14.98
CA SER A 268 8.53 54.96 -14.01
C SER A 268 7.29 54.30 -14.66
N THR A 269 6.92 54.69 -15.89
CA THR A 269 5.85 54.00 -16.64
C THR A 269 6.23 52.58 -17.08
N MET A 270 7.50 52.34 -17.45
CA MET A 270 7.98 51.00 -17.82
C MET A 270 8.08 50.07 -16.60
N ALA A 271 8.51 50.59 -15.45
CA ALA A 271 8.56 49.84 -14.19
C ALA A 271 7.16 49.47 -13.68
N THR A 272 6.20 50.40 -13.75
CA THR A 272 4.80 50.13 -13.37
C THR A 272 4.12 49.16 -14.32
N ALA A 273 4.36 49.25 -15.64
CA ALA A 273 3.86 48.26 -16.61
C ALA A 273 4.43 46.85 -16.37
N SER A 274 5.72 46.75 -16.03
CA SER A 274 6.37 45.47 -15.70
C SER A 274 5.81 44.86 -14.41
N LEU A 275 5.57 45.67 -13.36
CA LEU A 275 4.94 45.23 -12.12
C LEU A 275 3.50 44.75 -12.34
N LEU A 276 2.72 45.46 -13.16
CA LEU A 276 1.35 45.05 -13.51
C LEU A 276 1.33 43.75 -14.33
N PHE A 277 2.29 43.55 -15.23
CA PHE A 277 2.43 42.31 -15.98
C PHE A 277 2.78 41.13 -15.07
N VAL A 278 3.75 41.29 -14.17
CA VAL A 278 4.11 40.27 -13.18
C VAL A 278 2.93 39.96 -12.24
N ALA A 279 2.23 40.98 -11.76
CA ALA A 279 1.05 40.81 -10.92
C ALA A 279 -0.09 40.10 -11.66
N SER A 280 -0.31 40.43 -12.94
CA SER A 280 -1.34 39.78 -13.78
C SER A 280 -0.98 38.33 -14.11
N ALA A 281 0.30 38.03 -14.40
CA ALA A 281 0.79 36.68 -14.61
C ALA A 281 0.71 35.83 -13.33
N ALA A 282 1.07 36.41 -12.18
CA ALA A 282 0.92 35.78 -10.88
C ALA A 282 -0.56 35.51 -10.55
N LEU A 283 -1.45 36.46 -10.80
CA LEU A 283 -2.89 36.27 -10.63
C LEU A 283 -3.44 35.19 -11.57
N ALA A 284 -3.03 35.18 -12.84
CA ALA A 284 -3.42 34.16 -13.81
C ALA A 284 -2.94 32.76 -13.38
N LEU A 285 -1.71 32.66 -12.87
CA LEU A 285 -1.17 31.42 -12.33
C LEU A 285 -1.93 30.98 -11.07
N ILE A 286 -2.25 31.91 -10.16
CA ILE A 286 -3.07 31.64 -8.96
C ILE A 286 -4.46 31.15 -9.36
N VAL A 287 -5.11 31.81 -10.33
CA VAL A 287 -6.44 31.41 -10.84
C VAL A 287 -6.36 30.06 -11.55
N PHE A 288 -5.30 29.77 -12.30
CA PHE A 288 -5.09 28.47 -12.93
C PHE A 288 -4.88 27.35 -11.90
N ILE A 289 -4.00 27.57 -10.91
CA ILE A 289 -3.76 26.64 -9.81
C ILE A 289 -5.03 26.44 -8.99
N ALA A 290 -5.74 27.51 -8.64
CA ALA A 290 -7.03 27.45 -7.96
C ALA A 290 -8.05 26.68 -8.81
N GLY A 291 -8.12 26.92 -10.11
CA GLY A 291 -9.02 26.21 -11.03
C GLY A 291 -8.73 24.72 -11.12
N LYS A 292 -7.46 24.31 -11.12
CA LYS A 292 -7.04 22.90 -11.04
C LYS A 292 -7.31 22.32 -9.65
N ALA A 293 -6.98 23.04 -8.58
CA ALA A 293 -7.17 22.63 -7.19
C ALA A 293 -8.65 22.42 -6.84
N LEU A 294 -9.54 23.29 -7.34
CA LEU A 294 -10.99 23.18 -7.16
C LEU A 294 -11.62 22.06 -8.01
N ARG A 295 -10.85 21.41 -8.90
CA ARG A 295 -11.32 20.26 -9.69
C ARG A 295 -10.69 18.94 -9.28
N VAL A 296 -9.89 18.93 -8.20
CA VAL A 296 -9.19 17.73 -7.70
C VAL A 296 -10.18 16.61 -7.36
N GLY A 297 -11.29 16.94 -6.69
CA GLY A 297 -12.33 15.97 -6.34
C GLY A 297 -13.35 15.70 -7.44
N SER A 298 -13.20 16.27 -8.64
CA SER A 298 -14.18 16.12 -9.72
C SER A 298 -14.11 14.73 -10.37
N ARG A 299 -15.26 14.12 -10.61
CA ARG A 299 -15.33 12.83 -11.32
C ARG A 299 -14.82 12.95 -12.77
N PRO A 300 -13.90 12.07 -13.21
CA PRO A 300 -13.50 11.99 -14.61
C PRO A 300 -14.68 11.72 -15.57
N LYS A 301 -14.63 12.32 -16.76
CA LYS A 301 -15.61 12.04 -17.82
C LYS A 301 -15.48 10.60 -18.32
N GLY A 302 -16.61 9.98 -18.70
CA GLY A 302 -16.63 8.63 -19.27
C GLY A 302 -16.62 7.49 -18.25
N LEU A 303 -16.62 7.79 -16.95
CA LEU A 303 -16.88 6.83 -15.89
C LEU A 303 -18.39 6.68 -15.63
N PRO A 304 -18.82 5.57 -14.98
CA PRO A 304 -20.18 5.39 -14.50
C PRO A 304 -20.71 6.60 -13.71
N PRO A 305 -22.04 6.78 -13.62
CA PRO A 305 -22.66 7.88 -12.88
C PRO A 305 -22.35 7.76 -11.38
N GLY A 306 -22.77 8.74 -10.57
CA GLY A 306 -22.62 8.64 -9.12
C GLY A 306 -22.92 9.96 -8.40
N PRO A 307 -22.76 10.00 -7.07
CA PRO A 307 -23.13 11.16 -6.26
C PRO A 307 -22.40 12.45 -6.66
N PRO A 308 -23.03 13.63 -6.51
CA PRO A 308 -22.35 14.91 -6.73
C PRO A 308 -21.07 15.02 -5.89
N THR A 309 -19.98 15.43 -6.53
CA THR A 309 -18.67 15.55 -5.89
C THR A 309 -18.43 16.94 -5.34
N GLU A 310 -17.84 17.02 -4.14
CA GLU A 310 -17.24 18.24 -3.63
C GLU A 310 -15.94 18.58 -4.37
N LEU A 311 -15.61 19.86 -4.48
CA LEU A 311 -14.50 20.38 -5.29
C LEU A 311 -13.13 19.78 -4.93
N ILE A 312 -12.84 19.63 -3.64
CA ILE A 312 -11.56 19.12 -3.12
C ILE A 312 -11.72 17.70 -2.56
N TRP A 313 -12.82 17.46 -1.85
CA TRP A 313 -13.01 16.24 -1.07
C TRP A 313 -13.61 15.09 -1.86
N GLY A 314 -14.08 15.34 -3.09
CA GLY A 314 -14.83 14.34 -3.85
C GLY A 314 -16.08 13.93 -3.07
N ASN A 315 -16.17 12.65 -2.73
CA ASN A 315 -17.24 12.08 -1.90
C ASN A 315 -16.74 11.65 -0.51
N THR A 316 -15.47 11.87 -0.14
CA THR A 316 -14.89 11.36 1.11
C THR A 316 -15.65 11.81 2.36
N ARG A 317 -16.10 13.07 2.42
CA ARG A 317 -16.86 13.61 3.57
C ARG A 317 -18.34 13.19 3.58
N GLN A 318 -18.82 12.62 2.48
CA GLN A 318 -20.19 12.14 2.32
C GLN A 318 -20.34 10.68 2.75
N ILE A 319 -19.24 10.03 3.18
CA ILE A 319 -19.20 8.61 3.54
C ILE A 319 -18.78 8.48 5.00
N ASN A 320 -19.46 7.62 5.75
CA ASN A 320 -18.94 7.17 7.03
C ASN A 320 -17.80 6.17 6.78
N LEU A 321 -16.54 6.59 6.99
CA LEU A 321 -15.37 5.74 6.75
C LEU A 321 -15.32 4.46 7.61
N LEU A 322 -16.06 4.42 8.73
CA LEU A 322 -16.15 3.24 9.58
C LEU A 322 -17.18 2.22 9.08
N TYR A 323 -18.23 2.69 8.40
CA TYR A 323 -19.29 1.83 7.85
C TYR A 323 -19.69 2.24 6.40
N PRO A 324 -18.73 2.30 5.46
CA PRO A 324 -18.98 2.79 4.11
C PRO A 324 -19.98 1.94 3.33
N GLN A 325 -20.16 0.67 3.69
CA GLN A 325 -21.07 -0.27 3.03
C GLN A 325 -22.52 0.20 3.01
N TYR A 326 -22.99 0.89 4.06
CA TYR A 326 -24.38 1.37 4.13
C TYR A 326 -24.61 2.51 3.14
N GLN A 327 -23.72 3.51 3.15
CA GLN A 327 -23.81 4.62 2.21
C GLN A 327 -23.68 4.14 0.76
N TYR A 328 -22.83 3.14 0.52
CA TYR A 328 -22.69 2.53 -0.80
C TYR A 328 -23.95 1.76 -1.22
N ALA A 329 -24.60 1.02 -0.32
CA ALA A 329 -25.87 0.38 -0.64
C ALA A 329 -26.97 1.40 -0.98
N GLU A 330 -27.08 2.50 -0.23
CA GLU A 330 -28.01 3.60 -0.53
C GLU A 330 -27.74 4.23 -1.90
N TRP A 331 -26.48 4.45 -2.24
CA TRP A 331 -26.10 4.99 -3.55
C TRP A 331 -26.32 4.01 -4.68
N ALA A 332 -26.21 2.69 -4.45
CA ALA A 332 -26.57 1.69 -5.43
C ALA A 332 -28.06 1.79 -5.83
N ALA A 333 -28.95 2.00 -4.86
CA ALA A 333 -30.38 2.20 -5.12
C ALA A 333 -30.66 3.48 -5.93
N LYS A 334 -29.83 4.53 -5.77
CA LYS A 334 -30.02 5.82 -6.45
C LYS A 334 -29.35 5.93 -7.82
N TYR A 335 -28.15 5.38 -7.97
CA TYR A 335 -27.32 5.55 -9.18
C TYR A 335 -27.20 4.26 -10.01
N GLY A 336 -27.77 3.16 -9.54
CA GLY A 336 -27.75 1.86 -10.20
C GLY A 336 -26.65 0.93 -9.67
N PRO A 337 -26.54 -0.29 -10.23
CA PRO A 337 -25.68 -1.36 -9.70
C PRO A 337 -24.18 -1.08 -9.83
N VAL A 338 -23.78 -0.12 -10.67
CA VAL A 338 -22.39 0.30 -10.84
C VAL A 338 -22.34 1.82 -10.94
N TYR A 339 -21.58 2.45 -10.05
CA TYR A 339 -21.46 3.90 -9.96
C TYR A 339 -20.07 4.30 -9.45
N THR A 340 -19.69 5.55 -9.62
CA THR A 340 -18.36 6.07 -9.29
C THR A 340 -18.41 7.04 -8.13
N VAL A 341 -17.52 6.85 -7.17
CA VAL A 341 -17.24 7.77 -6.06
C VAL A 341 -15.81 8.29 -6.19
N MET A 342 -15.59 9.52 -5.74
CA MET A 342 -14.25 10.12 -5.66
C MET A 342 -13.78 10.04 -4.20
N LEU A 343 -12.68 9.35 -3.95
CA LEU A 343 -12.02 9.36 -2.64
C LEU A 343 -10.81 10.28 -2.72
N GLY A 344 -11.00 11.51 -2.25
CA GLY A 344 -10.08 12.61 -2.51
C GLY A 344 -9.97 12.89 -4.01
N ASP A 345 -8.80 12.66 -4.59
CA ASP A 345 -8.54 12.86 -6.02
C ASP A 345 -8.61 11.57 -6.87
N THR A 346 -8.91 10.43 -6.23
CA THR A 346 -8.90 9.11 -6.87
C THR A 346 -10.31 8.60 -7.16
N ALA A 347 -10.55 8.14 -8.39
CA ALA A 347 -11.83 7.57 -8.79
C ALA A 347 -11.95 6.09 -8.39
N HIS A 348 -13.08 5.75 -7.77
CA HIS A 348 -13.42 4.40 -7.36
C HIS A 348 -14.79 4.02 -7.92
N VAL A 349 -14.85 2.94 -8.68
CA VAL A 349 -16.09 2.33 -9.16
C VAL A 349 -16.58 1.33 -8.11
N ILE A 350 -17.76 1.58 -7.56
CA ILE A 350 -18.44 0.67 -6.66
C ILE A 350 -19.34 -0.23 -7.50
N VAL A 351 -19.24 -1.54 -7.28
CA VAL A 351 -20.03 -2.56 -7.96
C VAL A 351 -20.90 -3.25 -6.92
N SER A 352 -22.21 -3.05 -7.01
CA SER A 352 -23.20 -3.47 -6.03
C SER A 352 -24.27 -4.41 -6.59
N GLY A 353 -24.30 -4.65 -7.91
CA GLY A 353 -25.20 -5.60 -8.55
C GLY A 353 -24.59 -7.00 -8.73
N LEU A 354 -25.39 -8.05 -8.57
CA LEU A 354 -24.94 -9.45 -8.64
C LEU A 354 -24.30 -9.81 -9.98
N GLN A 355 -24.95 -9.45 -11.09
CA GLN A 355 -24.45 -9.79 -12.42
C GLN A 355 -23.20 -8.98 -12.76
N GLU A 356 -23.12 -7.76 -12.28
CA GLU A 356 -22.00 -6.86 -12.44
C GLU A 356 -20.79 -7.33 -11.66
N LEU A 357 -20.98 -7.85 -10.43
CA LEU A 357 -19.91 -8.50 -9.67
C LEU A 357 -19.32 -9.69 -10.44
N ARG A 358 -20.18 -10.58 -10.96
CA ARG A 358 -19.74 -11.73 -11.75
C ARG A 358 -19.04 -11.29 -13.04
N ASN A 359 -19.59 -10.30 -13.75
CA ASN A 359 -19.00 -9.81 -14.99
C ASN A 359 -17.63 -9.16 -14.75
N ILE A 360 -17.55 -8.18 -13.84
CA ILE A 360 -16.33 -7.39 -13.61
C ILE A 360 -15.27 -8.24 -12.91
N PHE A 361 -15.59 -8.88 -11.79
CA PHE A 361 -14.56 -9.53 -10.96
C PHE A 361 -14.24 -10.97 -11.35
N ILE A 362 -15.15 -11.68 -12.04
CA ILE A 362 -14.93 -13.07 -12.47
C ILE A 362 -14.60 -13.10 -13.96
N LYS A 363 -15.53 -12.68 -14.84
CA LYS A 363 -15.36 -12.77 -16.30
C LYS A 363 -14.23 -11.86 -16.80
N GLN A 364 -14.14 -10.65 -16.26
CA GLN A 364 -13.05 -9.71 -16.54
C GLN A 364 -11.95 -9.74 -15.45
N GLY A 365 -11.88 -10.82 -14.66
CA GLY A 365 -11.01 -10.94 -13.48
C GLY A 365 -9.52 -10.76 -13.75
N ALA A 366 -9.04 -11.00 -14.97
CA ALA A 366 -7.65 -10.74 -15.36
C ALA A 366 -7.31 -9.24 -15.42
N LYS A 367 -8.30 -8.39 -15.67
CA LYS A 367 -8.19 -6.93 -15.81
C LYS A 367 -8.63 -6.17 -14.55
N SER A 368 -9.18 -6.85 -13.56
CA SER A 368 -9.76 -6.27 -12.34
C SER A 368 -9.13 -6.86 -11.06
N GLN A 369 -7.86 -7.26 -11.10
CA GLN A 369 -7.19 -7.98 -10.01
C GLN A 369 -6.04 -7.22 -9.36
N ALA A 370 -5.69 -6.04 -9.87
CA ALA A 370 -4.70 -5.21 -9.19
C ALA A 370 -5.27 -4.68 -7.87
N ARG A 371 -4.38 -4.09 -7.08
CA ARG A 371 -4.65 -3.29 -5.89
C ARG A 371 -4.38 -1.82 -6.19
N PRO A 372 -5.19 -0.90 -5.67
CA PRO A 372 -4.85 0.51 -5.71
C PRO A 372 -3.54 0.74 -4.92
N PRO A 373 -2.78 1.80 -5.21
CA PRO A 373 -1.64 2.18 -4.39
C PRO A 373 -2.08 2.43 -2.94
N SER A 374 -1.63 1.60 -2.00
CA SER A 374 -1.90 1.74 -0.55
C SER A 374 -0.61 2.07 0.19
N ARG A 375 -0.02 3.22 -0.12
CA ARG A 375 1.31 3.62 0.38
C ARG A 375 1.32 3.72 1.89
N PHE A 376 0.24 4.26 2.47
CA PHE A 376 0.15 4.40 3.92
C PHE A 376 0.09 3.05 4.63
N GLN A 377 -0.75 2.12 4.15
CA GLN A 377 -0.82 0.77 4.73
C GLN A 377 0.48 -0.02 4.55
N LEU A 378 1.17 0.17 3.41
CA LEU A 378 2.48 -0.44 3.19
C LEU A 378 3.56 0.15 4.12
N LEU A 379 3.50 1.45 4.44
CA LEU A 379 4.40 2.06 5.43
C LEU A 379 4.26 1.41 6.81
N MET A 380 3.05 0.99 7.19
CA MET A 380 2.77 0.27 8.45
C MET A 380 3.25 -1.19 8.45
N ARG A 381 3.65 -1.71 7.29
CA ARG A 381 4.03 -3.11 7.05
C ARG A 381 5.41 -3.20 6.40
N ASP A 382 6.26 -2.23 6.70
CA ASP A 382 7.64 -2.16 6.21
C ASP A 382 7.80 -2.32 4.68
N GLY A 383 6.82 -1.83 3.92
CA GLY A 383 6.81 -1.86 2.46
C GLY A 383 6.33 -3.18 1.84
N PHE A 384 6.00 -4.20 2.62
CA PHE A 384 5.53 -5.48 2.10
C PHE A 384 4.30 -6.01 2.84
N PHE A 385 3.16 -6.05 2.14
CA PHE A 385 1.95 -6.69 2.62
C PHE A 385 1.33 -7.49 1.46
N PRO A 386 1.54 -8.82 1.40
CA PRO A 386 1.15 -9.66 0.26
C PRO A 386 -0.28 -9.45 -0.25
N GLY A 387 -1.24 -9.19 0.64
CA GLY A 387 -2.64 -8.94 0.30
C GLY A 387 -2.90 -7.64 -0.49
N LEU A 388 -1.99 -6.66 -0.42
CA LEU A 388 -2.08 -5.32 -1.03
C LEU A 388 -1.06 -5.12 -2.16
N ASN A 389 -0.04 -5.97 -2.28
CA ASN A 389 0.90 -5.91 -3.39
C ASN A 389 0.31 -6.42 -4.72
N ASN A 390 0.99 -6.07 -5.81
CA ASN A 390 0.72 -6.49 -7.18
C ASN A 390 1.95 -7.20 -7.77
N GLY A 391 1.82 -7.74 -8.99
CA GLY A 391 2.93 -8.32 -9.74
C GLY A 391 3.53 -9.56 -9.10
N GLU A 392 4.83 -9.77 -9.32
CA GLU A 392 5.58 -10.96 -8.90
C GLU A 392 5.49 -11.20 -7.38
N LYS A 393 5.65 -10.16 -6.57
CA LYS A 393 5.57 -10.23 -5.11
C LYS A 393 4.27 -10.89 -4.62
N TRP A 394 3.13 -10.46 -5.17
CA TRP A 394 1.83 -11.08 -4.86
C TRP A 394 1.73 -12.50 -5.44
N GLN A 395 2.22 -12.73 -6.66
CA GLN A 395 2.16 -14.05 -7.30
C GLN A 395 2.93 -15.11 -6.50
N GLN A 396 4.11 -14.77 -5.96
CA GLN A 396 4.91 -15.66 -5.11
C GLN A 396 4.15 -16.05 -3.83
N ALA A 397 3.61 -15.06 -3.11
CA ALA A 397 2.80 -15.29 -1.92
C ALA A 397 1.54 -16.13 -2.25
N ARG A 398 0.82 -15.76 -3.31
CA ARG A 398 -0.40 -16.45 -3.74
C ARG A 398 -0.14 -17.90 -4.15
N LYS A 399 0.97 -18.17 -4.84
CA LYS A 399 1.38 -19.54 -5.20
C LYS A 399 1.63 -20.36 -3.95
N MET A 400 2.35 -19.81 -2.97
CA MET A 400 2.59 -20.48 -1.69
C MET A 400 1.26 -20.83 -0.98
N TRP A 401 0.37 -19.85 -0.84
CA TRP A 401 -0.92 -20.06 -0.17
C TRP A 401 -1.83 -21.05 -0.91
N GLN A 402 -1.84 -21.04 -2.25
CA GLN A 402 -2.61 -22.02 -3.03
C GLN A 402 -2.08 -23.45 -2.83
N THR A 403 -0.77 -23.64 -2.67
CA THR A 403 -0.21 -24.97 -2.39
C THR A 403 -0.67 -25.50 -1.03
N VAL A 404 -0.71 -24.64 -0.01
CA VAL A 404 -1.05 -25.05 1.37
C VAL A 404 -2.55 -24.97 1.71
N LEU A 405 -3.36 -24.21 0.98
CA LEU A 405 -4.79 -23.97 1.33
C LEU A 405 -5.80 -24.39 0.26
N ASN A 406 -5.38 -24.98 -0.86
CA ASN A 406 -6.34 -25.56 -1.81
C ASN A 406 -7.23 -26.63 -1.13
N GLY A 407 -8.34 -27.02 -1.77
CA GLY A 407 -9.31 -27.93 -1.15
C GLY A 407 -8.75 -29.26 -0.65
N SER A 408 -7.73 -29.82 -1.31
CA SER A 408 -7.07 -31.06 -0.87
C SER A 408 -6.12 -30.83 0.30
N ALA A 409 -5.39 -29.71 0.28
CA ALA A 409 -4.45 -29.33 1.34
C ALA A 409 -5.22 -28.93 2.62
N ALA A 410 -6.30 -28.16 2.48
CA ALA A 410 -7.19 -27.77 3.58
C ALA A 410 -7.71 -28.99 4.35
N LYS A 411 -8.05 -30.09 3.66
CA LYS A 411 -8.48 -31.35 4.31
C LYS A 411 -7.40 -31.96 5.21
N GLN A 412 -6.11 -31.73 4.93
CA GLN A 412 -5.04 -32.26 5.78
C GLN A 412 -5.01 -31.61 7.16
N TYR A 413 -5.54 -30.39 7.32
CA TYR A 413 -5.58 -29.67 8.59
C TYR A 413 -6.75 -30.07 9.50
N LEU A 414 -7.62 -30.99 9.08
CA LEU A 414 -8.76 -31.46 9.89
C LEU A 414 -8.35 -31.85 11.32
N PRO A 415 -7.26 -32.59 11.58
CA PRO A 415 -6.88 -32.94 12.95
C PRO A 415 -6.61 -31.70 13.83
N TYR A 416 -6.03 -30.63 13.28
CA TYR A 416 -5.86 -29.38 14.00
C TYR A 416 -7.22 -28.71 14.27
N GLN A 417 -8.09 -28.64 13.26
CA GLN A 417 -9.40 -28.00 13.41
C GLN A 417 -10.31 -28.79 14.38
N GLU A 418 -10.29 -30.12 14.34
CA GLU A 418 -11.08 -31.00 15.20
C GLU A 418 -10.62 -30.92 16.66
N LEU A 419 -9.32 -31.02 16.92
CA LEU A 419 -8.78 -30.93 18.27
C LEU A 419 -9.12 -29.57 18.91
N GLU A 420 -8.94 -28.47 18.17
CA GLU A 420 -9.29 -27.14 18.68
C GLU A 420 -10.81 -26.97 18.86
N THR A 421 -11.63 -27.63 18.04
CA THR A 421 -13.09 -27.63 18.19
C THR A 421 -13.50 -28.40 19.44
N ARG A 422 -12.87 -29.56 19.71
CA ARG A 422 -13.08 -30.35 20.94
C ARG A 422 -12.70 -29.53 22.17
N GLN A 423 -11.58 -28.82 22.14
CA GLN A 423 -11.23 -27.90 23.22
C GLN A 423 -12.26 -26.78 23.37
N LEU A 424 -12.73 -26.16 22.28
CA LEU A 424 -13.77 -25.14 22.34
C LEU A 424 -15.03 -25.65 23.04
N LEU A 425 -15.50 -26.86 22.73
CA LEU A 425 -16.63 -27.45 23.44
C LEU A 425 -16.34 -27.65 24.93
N PHE A 426 -15.14 -28.13 25.29
CA PHE A 426 -14.75 -28.32 26.68
C PHE A 426 -14.71 -27.00 27.45
N ASP A 427 -14.10 -25.95 26.87
CA ASP A 427 -14.02 -24.62 27.45
C ASP A 427 -15.43 -24.03 27.66
N LEU A 428 -16.32 -24.16 26.68
CA LEU A 428 -17.72 -23.72 26.76
C LEU A 428 -18.53 -24.49 27.81
N HIS A 429 -18.27 -25.78 27.97
CA HIS A 429 -18.93 -26.60 28.99
C HIS A 429 -18.53 -26.18 30.41
N ARG A 430 -17.28 -25.71 30.60
CA ARG A 430 -16.78 -25.27 31.90
C ARG A 430 -17.07 -23.80 32.22
N GLU A 431 -16.85 -22.93 31.24
CA GLU A 431 -16.90 -21.47 31.38
C GLU A 431 -17.72 -20.86 30.23
N PRO A 432 -19.04 -21.14 30.17
CA PRO A 432 -19.90 -20.71 29.05
C PRO A 432 -20.01 -19.18 28.91
N GLU A 433 -19.84 -18.43 30.01
CA GLU A 433 -19.91 -16.96 30.00
C GLU A 433 -18.75 -16.33 29.17
N GLU A 434 -17.63 -17.04 29.05
CA GLU A 434 -16.42 -16.61 28.35
C GLU A 434 -16.41 -17.05 26.87
N TRP A 435 -17.57 -17.44 26.32
CA TRP A 435 -17.70 -18.03 24.98
C TRP A 435 -17.00 -17.25 23.86
N ARG A 436 -16.98 -15.91 23.93
CA ARG A 436 -16.32 -15.07 22.94
C ARG A 436 -14.81 -15.26 22.97
N ASN A 437 -14.23 -15.27 24.17
CA ASN A 437 -12.80 -15.48 24.37
C ASN A 437 -12.39 -16.89 23.91
N HIS A 438 -13.25 -17.90 24.13
CA HIS A 438 -13.03 -19.26 23.64
C HIS A 438 -13.05 -19.36 22.11
N ILE A 439 -13.95 -18.62 21.43
CA ILE A 439 -13.95 -18.50 19.96
C ILE A 439 -12.66 -17.84 19.46
N GLU A 440 -12.21 -16.77 20.11
CA GLU A 440 -10.98 -16.05 19.74
C GLU A 440 -9.74 -16.92 19.94
N ARG A 441 -9.67 -17.69 21.03
CA ARG A 441 -8.64 -18.71 21.26
C ARG A 441 -8.68 -19.78 20.17
N TYR A 442 -9.84 -20.36 19.86
CA TYR A 442 -10.00 -21.38 18.83
C TYR A 442 -9.37 -20.94 17.51
N SER A 443 -9.79 -19.76 17.04
CA SER A 443 -9.34 -19.23 15.76
C SER A 443 -7.84 -18.98 15.74
N ASN A 444 -7.30 -18.40 16.82
CA ASN A 444 -5.86 -18.17 16.96
C ASN A 444 -5.05 -19.45 17.08
N SER A 445 -5.53 -20.46 17.81
CA SER A 445 -4.81 -21.72 18.00
C SER A 445 -4.69 -22.50 16.69
N VAL A 446 -5.78 -22.58 15.90
CA VAL A 446 -5.72 -23.19 14.55
C VAL A 446 -4.69 -22.48 13.68
N ALA A 447 -4.72 -21.14 13.67
CA ALA A 447 -3.81 -20.32 12.87
C ALA A 447 -2.34 -20.46 13.32
N MET A 448 -2.07 -20.35 14.63
CA MET A 448 -0.73 -20.49 15.22
C MET A 448 -0.16 -21.89 15.01
N THR A 449 -0.99 -22.93 15.14
CA THR A 449 -0.55 -24.31 14.94
C THR A 449 -0.18 -24.54 13.48
N MET A 450 -0.99 -24.07 12.54
CA MET A 450 -0.72 -24.20 11.11
C MET A 450 0.55 -23.43 10.69
N VAL A 451 0.68 -22.17 11.12
CA VAL A 451 1.75 -21.27 10.64
C VAL A 451 3.06 -21.50 11.38
N ASN A 452 3.00 -21.69 12.70
CA ASN A 452 4.17 -21.73 13.58
C ASN A 452 4.38 -23.10 14.24
N GLY A 453 3.47 -24.07 14.10
CA GLY A 453 3.61 -25.37 14.75
C GLY A 453 3.55 -25.27 16.27
N ARG A 454 2.75 -24.34 16.81
CA ARG A 454 2.44 -24.22 18.24
C ARG A 454 0.97 -23.91 18.46
N ARG A 455 0.36 -24.59 19.43
CA ARG A 455 -1.01 -24.36 19.87
C ARG A 455 -1.08 -23.21 20.86
N ILE A 456 -2.27 -22.60 20.94
CA ILE A 456 -2.68 -21.71 22.01
C ILE A 456 -3.69 -22.44 22.88
N SER A 457 -3.26 -22.90 24.05
CA SER A 457 -4.10 -23.67 24.97
C SER A 457 -5.00 -22.80 25.84
N ASP A 458 -4.68 -21.51 26.03
CA ASP A 458 -5.39 -20.61 26.92
C ASP A 458 -5.77 -19.31 26.18
N ALA A 459 -7.02 -18.86 26.34
CA ALA A 459 -7.50 -17.59 25.79
C ALA A 459 -6.75 -16.38 26.39
N ALA A 460 -6.21 -16.50 27.60
CA ALA A 460 -5.42 -15.46 28.25
C ALA A 460 -3.98 -15.35 27.71
N ASP A 461 -3.54 -16.24 26.82
CA ASP A 461 -2.19 -16.21 26.25
C ASP A 461 -1.90 -14.84 25.62
N PRO A 462 -0.81 -14.15 26.01
CA PRO A 462 -0.47 -12.84 25.46
C PRO A 462 -0.38 -12.77 23.94
N ARG A 463 -0.06 -13.90 23.27
CA ARG A 463 0.04 -13.99 21.81
C ARG A 463 -1.30 -13.79 21.12
N VAL A 464 -2.41 -14.16 21.75
CA VAL A 464 -3.77 -13.89 21.26
C VAL A 464 -3.99 -12.39 21.20
N LYS A 465 -3.75 -11.72 22.33
CA LYS A 465 -3.91 -10.26 22.46
C LYS A 465 -2.99 -9.51 21.49
N GLU A 466 -1.76 -9.96 21.33
CA GLU A 466 -0.78 -9.34 20.42
C GLU A 466 -1.20 -9.48 18.95
N THR A 467 -1.69 -10.65 18.53
CA THR A 467 -2.21 -10.87 17.16
C THR A 467 -3.41 -9.98 16.88
N ILE A 468 -4.33 -9.90 17.84
CA ILE A 468 -5.52 -9.05 17.77
C ILE A 468 -5.13 -7.56 17.75
N GLN A 469 -4.17 -7.15 18.59
CA GLN A 469 -3.69 -5.77 18.63
C GLN A 469 -2.99 -5.36 17.33
N ASP A 470 -2.22 -6.25 16.69
CA ASP A 470 -1.61 -5.97 15.38
C ASP A 470 -2.66 -5.66 14.31
N LEU A 471 -3.79 -6.38 14.32
CA LEU A 471 -4.92 -6.13 13.44
C LEU A 471 -5.65 -4.81 13.76
N TYR A 472 -5.85 -4.49 15.04
CA TYR A 472 -6.45 -3.23 15.45
C TYR A 472 -5.56 -2.02 15.11
N ASP A 473 -4.25 -2.12 15.35
CA ASP A 473 -3.28 -1.08 15.00
C ASP A 473 -3.34 -0.81 13.48
N LEU A 474 -3.43 -1.87 12.66
CA LEU A 474 -3.62 -1.77 11.21
C LEU A 474 -4.92 -1.05 10.84
N ALA A 475 -6.05 -1.47 11.42
CA ALA A 475 -7.36 -0.92 11.10
C ALA A 475 -7.50 0.55 11.53
N GLU A 476 -7.22 0.87 12.79
CA GLU A 476 -7.40 2.21 13.35
C GLU A 476 -6.46 3.23 12.71
N THR A 477 -5.17 2.90 12.65
CA THR A 477 -4.17 3.83 12.08
C THR A 477 -4.33 3.93 10.57
N GLY A 478 -4.69 2.83 9.90
CA GLY A 478 -5.01 2.81 8.48
C GLY A 478 -6.13 3.79 8.12
N VAL A 479 -7.21 3.84 8.90
CA VAL A 479 -8.30 4.82 8.71
C VAL A 479 -7.79 6.25 8.91
N ARG A 480 -6.98 6.50 9.95
CA ARG A 480 -6.43 7.84 10.24
C ARG A 480 -5.48 8.34 9.14
N GLY A 481 -4.74 7.44 8.49
CA GLY A 481 -3.82 7.77 7.40
C GLY A 481 -4.39 7.64 5.99
N ALA A 482 -5.64 7.16 5.84
CA ALA A 482 -6.28 6.92 4.55
C ALA A 482 -6.34 8.16 3.64
N PHE A 483 -6.30 9.36 4.22
CA PHE A 483 -6.23 10.60 3.45
C PHE A 483 -4.95 10.69 2.59
N LEU A 484 -3.81 10.15 3.04
CA LEU A 484 -2.58 10.16 2.25
C LEU A 484 -2.68 9.29 0.99
N ASP A 485 -3.47 8.22 1.06
CA ASP A 485 -3.77 7.38 -0.11
C ASP A 485 -4.89 7.97 -0.98
N SER A 486 -5.78 8.79 -0.39
CA SER A 486 -6.85 9.50 -1.10
C SER A 486 -6.36 10.76 -1.85
N TRP A 487 -5.24 11.34 -1.43
CA TRP A 487 -4.57 12.46 -2.10
C TRP A 487 -3.09 12.13 -2.29
N PRO A 488 -2.72 11.30 -3.28
CA PRO A 488 -1.36 10.80 -3.45
C PRO A 488 -0.30 11.88 -3.63
N PHE A 489 -0.68 13.10 -4.05
CA PHE A 489 0.25 14.23 -4.14
C PHE A 489 0.82 14.66 -2.78
N LEU A 490 0.15 14.35 -1.66
CA LEU A 490 0.64 14.64 -0.31
C LEU A 490 1.94 13.88 0.01
N TRP A 491 2.18 12.74 -0.64
CA TRP A 491 3.46 12.02 -0.52
C TRP A 491 4.67 12.75 -1.10
N LYS A 492 4.47 13.86 -1.82
CA LYS A 492 5.57 14.74 -2.26
C LYS A 492 6.04 15.69 -1.15
N LEU A 493 5.27 15.83 -0.08
CA LEU A 493 5.63 16.65 1.06
C LEU A 493 6.49 15.84 2.05
N PRO A 494 7.40 16.50 2.79
CA PRO A 494 8.18 15.84 3.82
C PRO A 494 7.31 15.14 4.86
N GLU A 495 7.64 13.89 5.18
CA GLU A 495 6.80 13.05 6.04
C GLU A 495 6.61 13.57 7.46
N TRP A 496 7.54 14.38 7.97
CA TRP A 496 7.45 14.97 9.32
C TRP A 496 6.24 15.89 9.49
N ILE A 497 5.64 16.36 8.38
CA ILE A 497 4.38 17.13 8.36
C ILE A 497 3.20 16.26 8.80
N PHE A 498 3.30 14.95 8.65
CA PHE A 498 2.23 14.00 8.95
C PHE A 498 2.63 13.13 10.15
N PRO A 499 2.23 13.49 11.39
CA PRO A 499 2.51 12.68 12.58
C PRO A 499 2.08 11.21 12.46
N VAL A 500 1.05 10.95 11.64
CA VAL A 500 0.54 9.61 11.34
C VAL A 500 1.59 8.73 10.63
N CYS A 501 2.51 9.30 9.85
CA CYS A 501 3.62 8.55 9.23
C CYS A 501 4.66 8.09 10.28
N LYS A 502 4.91 8.89 11.32
CA LYS A 502 5.73 8.47 12.46
C LYS A 502 5.07 7.29 13.18
N ARG A 503 3.77 7.42 13.48
CA ARG A 503 3.00 6.34 14.10
C ARG A 503 2.98 5.06 13.25
N ALA A 504 2.85 5.20 11.93
CA ALA A 504 2.91 4.08 11.00
C ALA A 504 4.25 3.33 11.08
N ARG A 505 5.38 4.04 11.17
CA ARG A 505 6.70 3.41 11.36
C ARG A 505 6.87 2.73 12.71
N GLU A 506 6.31 3.30 13.78
CA GLU A 506 6.30 2.65 15.10
C GLU A 506 5.52 1.33 15.05
N ILE A 507 4.37 1.31 14.38
CA ILE A 507 3.58 0.09 14.16
C ILE A 507 4.36 -0.90 13.28
N ALA A 508 5.00 -0.44 12.22
CA ALA A 508 5.82 -1.29 11.36
C ALA A 508 6.99 -1.95 12.12
N ALA A 509 7.63 -1.22 13.05
CA ALA A 509 8.70 -1.78 13.88
C ALA A 509 8.17 -2.87 14.83
N LYS A 510 7.03 -2.62 15.50
CA LYS A 510 6.36 -3.63 16.35
C LYS A 510 5.94 -4.86 15.56
N HIS A 511 5.37 -4.64 14.38
CA HIS A 511 4.96 -5.71 13.48
C HIS A 511 6.16 -6.57 13.07
N ARG A 512 7.26 -5.93 12.63
CA ARG A 512 8.50 -6.63 12.27
C ARG A 512 9.01 -7.50 13.42
N GLU A 513 9.04 -6.97 14.64
CA GLU A 513 9.46 -7.73 15.82
C GLU A 513 8.55 -8.94 16.06
N PHE A 514 7.23 -8.74 15.98
CA PHE A 514 6.23 -9.79 16.17
C PHE A 514 6.38 -10.94 15.16
N ILE A 515 6.45 -10.62 13.86
CA ILE A 515 6.61 -11.64 12.82
C ILE A 515 7.95 -12.36 12.95
N TRP A 516 9.02 -11.62 13.27
CA TRP A 516 10.35 -12.17 13.37
C TRP A 516 10.47 -13.10 14.56
N ARG A 517 9.86 -12.76 15.69
CA ARG A 517 9.83 -13.62 16.88
C ARG A 517 9.17 -14.97 16.58
N ASN A 518 8.01 -14.97 15.92
CA ASN A 518 7.31 -16.20 15.54
C ASN A 518 8.10 -17.03 14.53
N TYR A 519 8.64 -16.37 13.49
CA TYR A 519 9.41 -17.04 12.44
C TYR A 519 10.73 -17.63 12.97
N SER A 520 11.47 -16.87 13.78
CA SER A 520 12.76 -17.31 14.35
C SER A 520 12.61 -18.35 15.47
N ASP A 521 11.49 -18.35 16.23
CA ASP A 521 11.18 -19.43 17.18
C ASP A 521 11.06 -20.78 16.48
N VAL A 522 10.41 -20.82 15.31
CA VAL A 522 10.35 -22.04 14.48
C VAL A 522 11.76 -22.50 14.11
N ALA A 523 12.60 -21.59 13.59
CA ALA A 523 13.97 -21.94 13.22
C ALA A 523 14.80 -22.45 14.42
N LYS A 524 14.60 -21.85 15.60
CA LYS A 524 15.28 -22.24 16.84
C LYS A 524 14.87 -23.65 17.25
N ARG A 525 13.56 -23.95 17.29
CA ARG A 525 13.04 -25.28 17.64
C ARG A 525 13.47 -26.35 16.65
N THR A 526 13.45 -26.05 15.36
CA THR A 526 13.96 -26.97 14.33
C THR A 526 15.42 -27.34 14.58
N ARG A 527 16.29 -26.38 14.96
CA ARG A 527 17.69 -26.68 15.32
C ARG A 527 17.85 -27.52 16.59
N GLN A 528 16.88 -27.46 17.50
CA GLN A 528 16.85 -28.24 18.74
C GLN A 528 16.27 -29.65 18.57
N GLY A 529 15.82 -30.01 17.35
CA GLY A 529 15.20 -31.31 17.06
C GLY A 529 13.71 -31.37 17.41
N GLU A 530 13.09 -30.26 17.81
CA GLU A 530 11.65 -30.13 18.07
C GLU A 530 10.91 -29.91 16.73
N VAL A 531 10.78 -30.97 15.93
CA VAL A 531 10.23 -30.88 14.56
C VAL A 531 8.70 -31.05 14.59
N LEU A 532 7.97 -29.94 14.67
CA LEU A 532 6.58 -29.89 14.23
C LEU A 532 6.51 -29.14 12.90
N PRO A 533 6.26 -29.83 11.77
CA PRO A 533 6.06 -29.21 10.47
C PRO A 533 5.03 -28.07 10.52
N SER A 534 5.42 -26.91 10.00
CA SER A 534 4.61 -25.71 9.93
C SER A 534 4.88 -24.95 8.64
N ILE A 535 4.01 -24.00 8.29
CA ILE A 535 4.21 -23.20 7.08
C ILE A 535 5.51 -22.39 7.15
N ASN A 536 5.85 -21.82 8.31
CA ASN A 536 7.12 -21.11 8.48
C ASN A 536 8.33 -22.04 8.33
N HIS A 537 8.24 -23.29 8.78
CA HIS A 537 9.27 -24.28 8.51
C HIS A 537 9.41 -24.56 6.99
N ALA A 538 8.29 -24.71 6.27
CA ALA A 538 8.31 -24.90 4.82
C ALA A 538 8.95 -23.72 4.09
N ILE A 539 8.64 -22.49 4.53
CA ILE A 539 9.21 -21.26 3.99
C ILE A 539 10.73 -21.22 4.22
N GLN A 540 11.20 -21.58 5.42
CA GLN A 540 12.63 -21.65 5.73
C GLN A 540 13.36 -22.64 4.82
N GLU A 541 12.81 -23.85 4.63
CA GLU A 541 13.41 -24.86 3.74
C GLU A 541 13.45 -24.39 2.29
N LYS A 542 12.37 -23.76 1.82
CA LYS A 542 12.30 -23.25 0.45
C LYS A 542 13.29 -22.09 0.21
N LEU A 543 13.47 -21.21 1.21
CA LEU A 543 14.48 -20.14 1.15
C LEU A 543 15.90 -20.73 1.11
N LYS A 544 16.20 -21.76 1.91
CA LYS A 544 17.50 -22.47 1.84
C LYS A 544 17.77 -23.09 0.48
N GLN A 545 16.72 -23.54 -0.21
CA GLN A 545 16.80 -24.12 -1.56
C GLN A 545 16.83 -23.07 -2.69
N GLY A 546 16.79 -21.77 -2.36
CA GLY A 546 16.92 -20.69 -3.33
C GLY A 546 15.58 -20.17 -3.88
N TRP A 547 14.61 -19.87 -3.00
CA TRP A 547 13.38 -19.19 -3.39
C TRP A 547 13.68 -17.78 -3.96
N SER A 548 13.79 -17.68 -5.28
CA SER A 548 14.13 -16.44 -5.97
C SER A 548 13.06 -15.35 -5.78
N GLY A 549 13.50 -14.12 -5.53
CA GLY A 549 12.63 -12.94 -5.47
C GLY A 549 11.85 -12.77 -4.16
N VAL A 550 12.16 -13.55 -3.13
CA VAL A 550 11.58 -13.44 -1.79
C VAL A 550 12.70 -13.40 -0.77
N SER A 551 12.82 -12.30 -0.03
CA SER A 551 13.74 -12.20 1.12
C SER A 551 13.22 -12.98 2.32
N GLU A 552 14.08 -13.23 3.31
CA GLU A 552 13.68 -13.97 4.52
C GLU A 552 12.55 -13.27 5.29
N ILE A 553 12.60 -11.94 5.43
CA ILE A 553 11.54 -11.17 6.09
C ILE A 553 10.24 -11.19 5.29
N GLU A 554 10.30 -11.13 3.95
CA GLU A 554 9.13 -11.29 3.09
C GLU A 554 8.56 -12.71 3.20
N GLY A 555 9.41 -13.73 3.37
CA GLY A 555 8.98 -15.09 3.71
C GLY A 555 8.21 -15.14 5.02
N ALA A 556 8.75 -14.54 6.08
CA ALA A 556 8.07 -14.45 7.37
C ALA A 556 6.70 -13.73 7.26
N GLU A 557 6.62 -12.65 6.49
CA GLU A 557 5.37 -11.93 6.19
C GLU A 557 4.36 -12.80 5.42
N ILE A 558 4.79 -13.58 4.44
CA ILE A 558 3.92 -14.51 3.69
C ILE A 558 3.26 -15.53 4.62
N GLY A 559 4.00 -16.07 5.59
CA GLY A 559 3.48 -16.97 6.61
C GLY A 559 2.56 -16.24 7.60
N HIS A 560 2.99 -15.10 8.10
CA HIS A 560 2.23 -14.29 9.06
C HIS A 560 0.90 -13.80 8.51
N HIS A 561 0.80 -13.50 7.21
CA HIS A 561 -0.46 -13.11 6.58
C HIS A 561 -1.53 -14.20 6.66
N LEU A 562 -1.16 -15.48 6.70
CA LEU A 562 -2.10 -16.58 6.92
C LEU A 562 -2.60 -16.63 8.37
N LEU A 563 -1.76 -16.24 9.32
CA LEU A 563 -2.13 -16.14 10.74
C LEU A 563 -3.23 -15.10 10.91
N THR A 564 -2.94 -13.86 10.54
CA THR A 564 -3.86 -12.72 10.68
C THR A 564 -5.12 -12.88 9.85
N GLY A 565 -5.02 -13.48 8.66
CA GLY A 565 -6.17 -13.76 7.81
C GLY A 565 -7.16 -14.78 8.41
N THR A 566 -6.69 -15.69 9.28
CA THR A 566 -7.51 -16.74 9.89
C THR A 566 -8.09 -16.28 11.24
N THR A 567 -7.28 -15.62 12.07
CA THR A 567 -7.61 -15.21 13.45
C THR A 567 -8.94 -14.48 13.57
N ASP A 568 -9.08 -13.32 12.94
CA ASP A 568 -10.21 -12.42 13.23
C ASP A 568 -11.45 -12.71 12.36
N THR A 569 -11.27 -13.18 11.14
CA THR A 569 -12.37 -13.39 10.18
C THR A 569 -13.27 -14.57 10.57
N THR A 570 -12.68 -15.70 10.98
CA THR A 570 -13.42 -16.89 11.42
C THR A 570 -14.11 -16.61 12.76
N ALA A 571 -13.39 -16.01 13.72
CA ALA A 571 -13.93 -15.62 15.01
C ALA A 571 -15.13 -14.67 14.85
N SER A 572 -15.00 -13.62 14.02
CA SER A 572 -16.10 -12.68 13.76
C SER A 572 -17.33 -13.35 13.16
N THR A 573 -17.12 -14.31 12.25
CA THR A 573 -18.23 -15.06 11.63
C THR A 573 -18.94 -15.94 12.66
N LEU A 574 -18.19 -16.57 13.56
CA LEU A 574 -18.75 -17.38 14.65
C LEU A 574 -19.49 -16.51 15.69
N VAL A 575 -18.96 -15.34 16.04
CA VAL A 575 -19.65 -14.38 16.93
C VAL A 575 -20.98 -13.93 16.32
N ASN A 576 -20.97 -13.57 15.03
CA ASN A 576 -22.20 -13.20 14.31
C ASN A 576 -23.19 -14.39 14.23
N TRP A 577 -22.69 -15.63 14.12
CA TRP A 577 -23.52 -16.83 14.16
C TRP A 577 -24.15 -17.07 15.54
N VAL A 578 -23.44 -16.85 16.65
CA VAL A 578 -24.00 -16.94 18.01
C VAL A 578 -25.20 -16.00 18.15
N ALA A 579 -25.07 -14.75 17.69
CA ALA A 579 -26.19 -13.80 17.67
C ALA A 579 -27.36 -14.30 16.83
N ALA A 580 -27.08 -14.91 15.67
CA ALA A 580 -28.11 -15.50 14.82
C ALA A 580 -28.86 -16.63 15.54
N MET A 581 -28.17 -17.49 16.29
CA MET A 581 -28.82 -18.57 17.06
C MET A 581 -29.66 -18.02 18.22
N CYS A 582 -29.16 -17.00 18.94
CA CYS A 582 -29.91 -16.32 20.00
C CYS A 582 -31.22 -15.71 19.50
N LEU A 583 -31.18 -15.06 18.32
CA LEU A 583 -32.32 -14.36 17.73
C LEU A 583 -33.27 -15.31 16.97
N ASN A 584 -32.80 -16.48 16.53
CA ASN A 584 -33.54 -17.42 15.68
C ASN A 584 -33.47 -18.85 16.23
N PRO A 585 -34.00 -19.12 17.44
CA PRO A 585 -33.92 -20.44 18.08
C PRO A 585 -34.61 -21.55 17.28
N GLU A 586 -35.56 -21.21 16.40
CA GLU A 586 -36.22 -22.17 15.52
C GLU A 586 -35.26 -22.75 14.46
N ALA A 587 -34.37 -21.93 13.91
CA ALA A 587 -33.34 -22.38 12.97
C ALA A 587 -32.32 -23.29 13.68
N GLN A 588 -31.92 -22.95 14.90
CA GLN A 588 -31.06 -23.79 15.74
C GLN A 588 -31.69 -25.17 15.98
N ARG A 589 -32.97 -25.22 16.39
CA ARG A 589 -33.68 -26.47 16.65
C ARG A 589 -33.77 -27.38 15.42
N LYS A 590 -34.08 -26.83 14.24
CA LYS A 590 -34.09 -27.61 12.99
C LYS A 590 -32.72 -28.23 12.66
N ALA A 591 -31.64 -27.49 12.91
CA ALA A 591 -30.28 -27.98 12.71
C ALA A 591 -29.92 -29.07 13.73
N GLN A 592 -30.30 -28.89 14.99
CA GLN A 592 -30.16 -29.91 16.03
C GLN A 592 -30.94 -31.19 15.68
N GLU A 593 -32.18 -31.09 15.21
CA GLU A 593 -33.00 -32.24 14.78
C GLU A 593 -32.36 -33.01 13.60
N GLU A 594 -31.71 -32.29 12.66
CA GLU A 594 -30.94 -32.92 11.58
C GLU A 594 -29.70 -33.66 12.11
N ILE A 595 -28.95 -33.03 13.01
CA ILE A 595 -27.77 -33.62 13.65
C ILE A 595 -28.17 -34.87 14.45
N ASP A 596 -29.23 -34.81 15.24
CA ASP A 596 -29.70 -35.93 16.06
C ASP A 596 -30.08 -37.13 15.17
N ARG A 597 -30.69 -36.89 14.01
CA ARG A 597 -31.06 -37.94 13.04
C ARG A 597 -29.86 -38.60 12.38
N VAL A 598 -28.81 -37.85 12.06
CA VAL A 598 -27.67 -38.31 11.25
C VAL A 598 -26.51 -38.82 12.10
N VAL A 599 -26.19 -38.09 13.17
CA VAL A 599 -25.03 -38.32 14.03
C VAL A 599 -25.44 -39.07 15.30
N GLY A 600 -26.58 -38.70 15.89
CA GLY A 600 -27.03 -39.21 17.18
C GLY A 600 -26.24 -38.65 18.37
N PRO A 601 -26.55 -39.09 19.60
CA PRO A 601 -26.04 -38.46 20.81
C PRO A 601 -24.74 -39.09 21.37
N GLU A 602 -24.17 -40.08 20.69
CA GLU A 602 -23.03 -40.89 21.21
C GLU A 602 -21.66 -40.46 20.71
N ARG A 603 -21.61 -39.63 19.67
CA ARG A 603 -20.37 -39.17 19.06
C ARG A 603 -20.53 -37.74 18.57
N LEU A 604 -19.40 -37.06 18.44
CA LEU A 604 -19.34 -35.76 17.79
C LEU A 604 -19.52 -35.91 16.25
N PRO A 605 -20.06 -34.87 15.58
CA PRO A 605 -20.06 -34.80 14.11
C PRO A 605 -18.64 -34.84 13.53
N THR A 606 -18.44 -35.36 12.32
CA THR A 606 -17.14 -35.34 11.63
C THR A 606 -17.24 -34.71 10.23
N ASP A 607 -16.11 -34.44 9.57
CA ASP A 607 -16.08 -33.95 8.17
C ASP A 607 -16.86 -34.88 7.21
N GLU A 608 -16.92 -36.18 7.49
CA GLU A 608 -17.65 -37.17 6.68
C GLU A 608 -19.17 -37.02 6.78
N ASP A 609 -19.68 -36.46 7.88
CA ASP A 609 -21.11 -36.20 8.06
C ASP A 609 -21.57 -34.98 7.26
N ALA A 610 -20.66 -34.10 6.82
CA ALA A 610 -21.00 -32.83 6.20
C ALA A 610 -21.96 -32.97 5.02
N ALA A 611 -21.75 -33.96 4.16
CA ALA A 611 -22.61 -34.23 2.99
C ALA A 611 -24.04 -34.67 3.37
N LYS A 612 -24.25 -35.14 4.61
CA LYS A 612 -25.54 -35.61 5.15
C LYS A 612 -26.22 -34.57 6.05
N LEU A 613 -25.59 -33.42 6.29
CA LEU A 613 -26.09 -32.32 7.11
C LEU A 613 -26.39 -31.06 6.25
N PRO A 614 -27.28 -31.16 5.23
CA PRO A 614 -27.53 -30.06 4.32
C PRO A 614 -28.14 -28.83 5.00
N TYR A 615 -28.95 -28.98 6.05
CA TYR A 615 -29.52 -27.83 6.75
C TYR A 615 -28.46 -27.12 7.62
N VAL A 616 -27.52 -27.84 8.22
CA VAL A 616 -26.35 -27.23 8.89
C VAL A 616 -25.52 -26.43 7.88
N GLN A 617 -25.29 -26.95 6.67
CA GLN A 617 -24.61 -26.18 5.62
C GLN A 617 -25.36 -24.88 5.25
N GLN A 618 -26.69 -24.95 5.18
CA GLN A 618 -27.54 -23.78 4.94
C GLN A 618 -27.44 -22.74 6.06
N VAL A 619 -27.35 -23.17 7.33
CA VAL A 619 -27.11 -22.29 8.49
C VAL A 619 -25.75 -21.57 8.35
N ILE A 620 -24.70 -22.28 7.94
CA ILE A 620 -23.37 -21.71 7.74
C ILE A 620 -23.39 -20.66 6.62
N GLN A 621 -24.00 -20.98 5.48
CA GLN A 621 -24.14 -20.07 4.35
C GLN A 621 -24.94 -18.82 4.72
N GLU A 622 -26.02 -18.99 5.48
CA GLU A 622 -26.82 -17.86 5.95
C GLU A 622 -26.06 -16.99 6.97
N SER A 623 -25.23 -17.60 7.82
CA SER A 623 -24.36 -16.85 8.76
C SER A 623 -23.36 -15.97 8.03
N GLN A 624 -22.81 -16.47 6.93
CA GLN A 624 -21.88 -15.72 6.07
C GLN A 624 -22.55 -14.58 5.29
N ARG A 625 -23.85 -14.69 4.98
CA ARG A 625 -24.63 -13.66 4.27
C ARG A 625 -25.18 -12.61 5.24
N TRP A 626 -25.86 -13.06 6.30
CA TRP A 626 -26.69 -12.24 7.19
C TRP A 626 -25.92 -11.08 7.82
N ILE A 627 -24.73 -11.36 8.36
CA ILE A 627 -23.73 -10.33 8.69
C ILE A 627 -22.43 -10.73 8.00
N THR A 628 -22.19 -10.12 6.83
CA THR A 628 -20.99 -10.41 6.04
C THR A 628 -19.77 -9.78 6.70
N SER A 629 -18.85 -10.60 7.21
CA SER A 629 -17.68 -10.15 7.96
C SER A 629 -16.76 -9.21 7.17
N VAL A 630 -16.74 -9.30 5.83
CA VAL A 630 -15.95 -8.41 4.96
C VAL A 630 -16.84 -7.83 3.84
N PRO A 631 -17.71 -6.84 4.17
CA PRO A 631 -18.83 -6.42 3.31
C PRO A 631 -18.43 -5.71 2.01
N LEU A 632 -17.20 -5.18 1.93
CA LEU A 632 -16.69 -4.46 0.75
C LEU A 632 -15.52 -5.17 0.06
N SER A 633 -15.11 -6.33 0.59
CA SER A 633 -13.84 -6.98 0.23
C SER A 633 -12.64 -6.02 0.34
N LEU A 634 -11.43 -6.52 0.08
CA LEU A 634 -10.29 -5.63 -0.10
C LEU A 634 -10.42 -4.88 -1.45
N PRO A 635 -10.25 -3.54 -1.50
CA PRO A 635 -10.29 -2.77 -2.74
C PRO A 635 -9.36 -3.32 -3.82
N ARG A 636 -9.84 -3.30 -5.06
CA ARG A 636 -9.04 -3.65 -6.24
C ARG A 636 -8.81 -2.43 -7.10
N ALA A 637 -7.99 -2.58 -8.13
CA ALA A 637 -7.85 -1.62 -9.20
C ALA A 637 -7.95 -2.35 -10.54
N ALA A 638 -8.36 -1.61 -11.56
CA ALA A 638 -8.23 -2.06 -12.93
C ALA A 638 -6.74 -2.15 -13.30
N ASN A 639 -6.32 -3.25 -13.92
CA ASN A 639 -4.97 -3.44 -14.47
C ASN A 639 -5.00 -3.57 -16.00
N GLY A 640 -5.99 -2.89 -16.59
CA GLY A 640 -6.35 -2.86 -18.00
C GLY A 640 -7.80 -2.37 -18.15
N PRO A 641 -8.26 -2.04 -19.37
CA PRO A 641 -9.60 -1.48 -19.59
C PRO A 641 -10.70 -2.51 -19.27
N VAL A 642 -11.56 -2.17 -18.31
CA VAL A 642 -12.74 -2.95 -17.90
C VAL A 642 -13.99 -2.33 -18.52
N HIS A 643 -14.86 -3.14 -19.12
CA HIS A 643 -16.05 -2.65 -19.83
C HIS A 643 -17.33 -2.99 -19.08
N TRP A 644 -18.24 -2.02 -18.95
CA TRP A 644 -19.57 -2.24 -18.38
C TRP A 644 -20.55 -1.18 -18.88
N GLY A 645 -21.76 -1.57 -19.30
CA GLY A 645 -22.86 -0.62 -19.56
C GLY A 645 -22.56 0.51 -20.54
N GLY A 646 -21.69 0.29 -21.54
CA GLY A 646 -21.21 1.33 -22.46
C GLY A 646 -20.04 2.19 -21.93
N TYR A 647 -19.69 2.04 -20.66
CA TYR A 647 -18.52 2.67 -20.05
C TYR A 647 -17.26 1.82 -20.26
N THR A 648 -16.12 2.50 -20.39
CA THR A 648 -14.79 1.88 -20.33
C THR A 648 -14.07 2.46 -19.12
N ILE A 649 -13.94 1.62 -18.09
CA ILE A 649 -13.24 1.94 -16.86
C ILE A 649 -11.73 1.81 -17.15
N PRO A 650 -10.95 2.90 -17.07
CA PRO A 650 -9.54 2.88 -17.39
C PRO A 650 -8.74 2.13 -16.33
N GLU A 651 -7.53 1.73 -16.70
CA GLU A 651 -6.52 1.18 -15.80
C GLU A 651 -6.29 2.10 -14.59
N GLU A 652 -5.85 1.51 -13.48
CA GLU A 652 -5.61 2.14 -12.17
C GLU A 652 -6.86 2.65 -11.43
N THR A 653 -8.04 2.68 -12.08
CA THR A 653 -9.30 3.02 -11.41
C THR A 653 -9.59 2.03 -10.29
N GLY A 654 -9.89 2.54 -9.09
CA GLY A 654 -10.28 1.72 -7.95
C GLY A 654 -11.58 0.97 -8.22
N LEU A 655 -11.68 -0.28 -7.78
CA LEU A 655 -12.83 -1.16 -7.93
C LEU A 655 -13.19 -1.71 -6.56
N ILE A 656 -14.41 -1.45 -6.09
CA ILE A 656 -14.90 -1.93 -4.79
C ILE A 656 -16.06 -2.89 -5.03
N MET A 657 -15.94 -4.10 -4.48
CA MET A 657 -16.99 -5.10 -4.52
C MET A 657 -17.89 -4.94 -3.30
N ASN A 658 -19.10 -4.42 -3.49
CA ASN A 658 -20.05 -4.25 -2.41
C ASN A 658 -20.89 -5.52 -2.23
N SER A 659 -20.32 -6.52 -1.54
CA SER A 659 -21.04 -7.75 -1.22
C SER A 659 -22.20 -7.50 -0.26
N HIS A 660 -22.12 -6.47 0.60
CA HIS A 660 -23.22 -6.08 1.48
C HIS A 660 -24.48 -5.69 0.70
N ALA A 661 -24.37 -4.92 -0.38
CA ALA A 661 -25.52 -4.59 -1.22
C ALA A 661 -26.15 -5.86 -1.82
N VAL A 662 -25.36 -6.76 -2.41
CA VAL A 662 -25.88 -8.02 -2.99
C VAL A 662 -26.51 -8.91 -1.93
N HIS A 663 -25.88 -9.06 -0.77
CA HIS A 663 -26.37 -9.90 0.31
C HIS A 663 -27.62 -9.34 1.00
N ASN A 664 -27.88 -8.03 0.88
CA ASN A 664 -29.07 -7.37 1.43
C ASN A 664 -30.06 -6.89 0.35
N ASP A 665 -29.89 -7.31 -0.90
CA ASP A 665 -30.80 -7.00 -1.99
C ASP A 665 -32.09 -7.84 -1.84
N PRO A 666 -33.27 -7.22 -1.64
CA PRO A 666 -34.52 -7.95 -1.46
C PRO A 666 -34.99 -8.71 -2.72
N ASP A 667 -34.53 -8.32 -3.91
CA ASP A 667 -34.86 -9.02 -5.17
C ASP A 667 -34.07 -10.33 -5.31
N ILE A 668 -32.88 -10.40 -4.71
CA ILE A 668 -32.03 -11.60 -4.66
C ILE A 668 -32.36 -12.42 -3.41
N PHE A 669 -32.51 -11.75 -2.28
CA PHE A 669 -32.72 -12.32 -0.96
C PHE A 669 -33.97 -11.70 -0.29
N PRO A 670 -35.19 -12.21 -0.53
CA PRO A 670 -36.43 -11.65 0.05
C PRO A 670 -36.46 -11.68 1.58
N GLU A 671 -36.78 -10.56 2.25
CA GLU A 671 -36.56 -10.37 3.71
C GLU A 671 -35.07 -10.56 4.08
N PRO A 672 -34.17 -9.70 3.56
CA PRO A 672 -32.73 -9.87 3.71
C PRO A 672 -32.23 -9.73 5.16
N ASP A 673 -33.01 -9.05 5.99
CA ASP A 673 -32.76 -8.81 7.42
C ASP A 673 -33.05 -10.02 8.30
N LYS A 674 -33.90 -10.94 7.84
CA LYS A 674 -34.20 -12.18 8.56
C LYS A 674 -33.15 -13.25 8.26
N PHE A 675 -32.79 -14.00 9.30
CA PHE A 675 -31.93 -15.17 9.18
C PHE A 675 -32.77 -16.38 8.73
N LYS A 676 -32.64 -16.78 7.46
CA LYS A 676 -33.42 -17.87 6.86
C LYS A 676 -32.52 -18.89 6.15
N PRO A 677 -32.07 -19.96 6.81
CA PRO A 677 -31.24 -20.99 6.17
C PRO A 677 -31.85 -21.58 4.89
N GLU A 678 -33.17 -21.75 4.83
CA GLU A 678 -33.89 -22.42 3.74
C GLU A 678 -33.67 -21.76 2.36
N ARG A 679 -33.23 -20.51 2.33
CA ARG A 679 -32.82 -19.78 1.10
C ARG A 679 -31.77 -20.52 0.29
N TRP A 680 -30.96 -21.32 0.97
CA TRP A 680 -29.80 -22.02 0.42
C TRP A 680 -30.10 -23.47 0.02
N ALA A 681 -31.32 -23.94 0.26
CA ALA A 681 -31.75 -25.26 -0.20
C ALA A 681 -31.51 -25.42 -1.71
N GLY A 682 -30.83 -26.51 -2.09
CA GLY A 682 -30.49 -26.80 -3.49
C GLY A 682 -29.38 -25.92 -4.09
N LYS A 683 -28.66 -25.12 -3.30
CA LYS A 683 -27.60 -24.21 -3.77
C LYS A 683 -26.22 -24.51 -3.15
N PRO A 684 -25.70 -25.75 -3.25
CA PRO A 684 -24.44 -26.13 -2.60
C PRO A 684 -23.22 -25.33 -3.10
N ASN A 685 -23.27 -24.86 -4.35
CA ASN A 685 -22.18 -24.12 -5.00
C ASN A 685 -22.33 -22.58 -4.91
N ALA A 686 -23.14 -22.08 -3.97
CA ALA A 686 -23.41 -20.65 -3.84
C ALA A 686 -22.17 -19.82 -3.46
N GLY A 687 -21.21 -20.40 -2.74
CA GLY A 687 -19.93 -19.78 -2.41
C GLY A 687 -18.81 -20.07 -3.42
N SER A 688 -19.06 -20.92 -4.42
CA SER A 688 -18.05 -21.30 -5.40
C SER A 688 -17.85 -20.20 -6.43
N ASN A 689 -16.60 -19.91 -6.77
CA ASN A 689 -16.25 -18.90 -7.76
C ASN A 689 -16.82 -19.25 -9.15
N GLY A 690 -17.72 -18.44 -9.70
CA GLY A 690 -18.30 -18.67 -11.02
C GLY A 690 -19.67 -18.04 -11.23
N ASP A 691 -20.37 -18.47 -12.27
CA ASP A 691 -21.71 -17.96 -12.62
C ASP A 691 -22.79 -18.35 -11.60
N SER A 692 -22.58 -19.41 -10.80
CA SER A 692 -23.48 -19.81 -9.72
C SER A 692 -23.24 -19.06 -8.41
N GLN A 693 -22.18 -18.23 -8.32
CA GLN A 693 -21.79 -17.57 -7.08
C GLN A 693 -22.84 -16.58 -6.62
N LEU A 694 -23.45 -16.81 -5.46
CA LEU A 694 -24.41 -15.91 -4.80
C LEU A 694 -23.85 -15.34 -3.49
N LEU A 695 -22.86 -16.02 -2.91
CA LEU A 695 -22.21 -15.64 -1.66
C LEU A 695 -20.80 -15.12 -1.95
N PHE A 696 -20.59 -13.85 -1.65
CA PHE A 696 -19.36 -13.10 -1.94
C PHE A 696 -18.51 -12.82 -0.71
N THR A 697 -18.79 -13.51 0.41
CA THR A 697 -18.08 -13.36 1.70
C THR A 697 -16.57 -13.57 1.56
N PHE A 698 -16.14 -14.47 0.67
CA PHE A 698 -14.73 -14.76 0.41
C PHE A 698 -14.13 -13.98 -0.77
N GLY A 699 -14.85 -13.04 -1.37
CA GLY A 699 -14.40 -12.42 -2.61
C GLY A 699 -14.89 -13.17 -3.86
N ALA A 700 -14.33 -12.79 -5.01
CA ALA A 700 -14.58 -13.48 -6.29
C ALA A 700 -13.38 -13.36 -7.24
N GLY A 701 -13.32 -14.23 -8.25
CA GLY A 701 -12.31 -14.20 -9.30
C GLY A 701 -10.89 -14.52 -8.83
N ARG A 702 -9.88 -13.97 -9.50
CA ARG A 702 -8.45 -14.28 -9.26
C ARG A 702 -7.92 -13.91 -7.87
N ARG A 703 -8.61 -13.00 -7.17
CA ARG A 703 -8.29 -12.54 -5.81
C ARG A 703 -9.27 -13.10 -4.76
N ILE A 704 -10.01 -14.18 -5.07
CA ILE A 704 -10.82 -14.89 -4.07
C ILE A 704 -9.94 -15.36 -2.89
N CYS A 705 -10.48 -15.37 -1.68
CA CYS A 705 -9.77 -15.73 -0.46
C CYS A 705 -9.04 -17.08 -0.63
N PRO A 706 -7.71 -17.14 -0.36
CA PRO A 706 -7.00 -18.41 -0.44
C PRO A 706 -7.43 -19.39 0.66
N GLY A 707 -7.89 -18.88 1.81
CA GLY A 707 -8.29 -19.66 2.97
C GLY A 707 -9.76 -20.11 2.97
N GLN A 708 -10.52 -19.91 1.88
CA GLN A 708 -11.96 -20.24 1.83
C GLN A 708 -12.25 -21.67 2.30
N HIS A 709 -11.54 -22.66 1.77
CA HIS A 709 -11.76 -24.07 2.09
C HIS A 709 -11.36 -24.47 3.50
N LEU A 710 -10.40 -23.76 4.10
CA LEU A 710 -10.02 -23.93 5.50
C LEU A 710 -11.12 -23.35 6.40
N ALA A 711 -11.55 -22.11 6.11
CA ALA A 711 -12.57 -21.41 6.87
C ALA A 711 -13.93 -22.11 6.82
N GLU A 712 -14.39 -22.56 5.64
CA GLU A 712 -15.65 -23.31 5.49
C GLU A 712 -15.65 -24.60 6.33
N ARG A 713 -14.51 -25.31 6.41
CA ARG A 713 -14.37 -26.50 7.27
C ARG A 713 -14.35 -26.15 8.74
N SER A 714 -13.64 -25.09 9.14
CA SER A 714 -13.64 -24.60 10.52
C SER A 714 -15.04 -24.22 10.97
N LEU A 715 -15.77 -23.47 10.13
CA LEU A 715 -17.15 -23.09 10.41
C LEU A 715 -18.05 -24.31 10.51
N PHE A 716 -17.91 -25.28 9.59
CA PHE A 716 -18.67 -26.53 9.67
C PHE A 716 -18.40 -27.28 10.97
N LEU A 717 -17.14 -27.56 11.28
CA LEU A 717 -16.76 -28.30 12.49
C LEU A 717 -17.28 -27.59 13.74
N VAL A 718 -16.99 -26.29 13.91
CA VAL A 718 -17.42 -25.55 15.10
C VAL A 718 -18.94 -25.51 15.21
N ILE A 719 -19.64 -25.11 14.15
CA ILE A 719 -21.11 -24.94 14.19
C ILE A 719 -21.81 -26.28 14.39
N SER A 720 -21.38 -27.35 13.70
CA SER A 720 -22.00 -28.67 13.88
C SER A 720 -21.78 -29.23 15.28
N HIS A 721 -20.57 -29.10 15.83
CA HIS A 721 -20.22 -29.57 17.17
C HIS A 721 -20.94 -28.77 18.26
N TRP A 722 -21.00 -27.45 18.09
CA TRP A 722 -21.68 -26.57 19.04
C TRP A 722 -23.18 -26.83 19.04
N LEU A 723 -23.83 -26.94 17.87
CA LEU A 723 -25.25 -27.30 17.76
C LEU A 723 -25.53 -28.69 18.34
N TRP A 724 -24.62 -29.65 18.14
CA TRP A 724 -24.73 -30.98 18.75
C TRP A 724 -24.70 -30.92 20.29
N ALA A 725 -23.85 -30.05 20.86
CA ALA A 725 -23.55 -30.00 22.28
C ALA A 725 -24.49 -29.09 23.10
N PHE A 726 -24.86 -27.92 22.57
CA PHE A 726 -25.41 -26.82 23.37
C PHE A 726 -26.71 -26.24 22.79
N ASP A 727 -27.53 -25.70 23.70
CA ASP A 727 -28.56 -24.71 23.40
C ASP A 727 -27.98 -23.32 23.61
N THR A 728 -28.05 -22.49 22.57
CA THR A 728 -27.55 -21.10 22.57
C THR A 728 -28.74 -20.15 22.51
N LEU A 729 -29.00 -19.45 23.62
CA LEU A 729 -30.19 -18.61 23.80
C LEU A 729 -29.78 -17.19 24.16
N GLN A 730 -30.66 -16.25 23.85
CA GLN A 730 -30.51 -14.86 24.30
C GLN A 730 -30.47 -14.80 25.83
N ALA A 731 -29.51 -14.05 26.37
CA ALA A 731 -29.42 -13.83 27.82
C ALA A 731 -30.66 -13.09 28.34
N THR A 732 -30.91 -13.22 29.64
CA THR A 732 -32.02 -12.54 30.33
C THR A 732 -31.50 -11.74 31.51
N ASP A 733 -32.05 -10.55 31.72
CA ASP A 733 -31.77 -9.73 32.90
C ASP A 733 -32.35 -10.33 34.20
N ASP A 734 -32.12 -9.66 35.33
CA ASP A 734 -32.63 -10.06 36.65
C ASP A 734 -34.16 -10.17 36.70
N GLU A 735 -34.87 -9.44 35.82
CA GLU A 735 -36.32 -9.46 35.68
C GLU A 735 -36.82 -10.53 34.68
N LYS A 736 -35.90 -11.35 34.15
CA LYS A 736 -36.15 -12.39 33.13
C LYS A 736 -36.57 -11.84 31.76
N ASN A 737 -36.33 -10.56 31.48
CA ASN A 737 -36.51 -10.00 30.15
C ASN A 737 -35.29 -10.32 29.29
N LYS A 738 -35.51 -10.54 27.99
CA LYS A 738 -34.41 -10.81 27.05
C LYS A 738 -33.55 -9.55 26.87
N VAL A 739 -32.24 -9.69 27.10
CA VAL A 739 -31.26 -8.63 26.82
C VAL A 739 -31.20 -8.41 25.30
N PRO A 740 -31.48 -7.20 24.79
CA PRO A 740 -31.59 -6.97 23.35
C PRO A 740 -30.24 -7.20 22.65
N ILE A 741 -30.28 -7.84 21.49
CA ILE A 741 -29.13 -7.97 20.57
C ILE A 741 -29.48 -7.19 19.31
N ASP A 742 -28.76 -6.10 19.04
CA ASP A 742 -28.93 -5.32 17.82
C ASP A 742 -27.97 -5.79 16.73
N ARG A 743 -28.50 -6.28 15.62
CA ARG A 743 -27.73 -6.70 14.42
C ARG A 743 -26.85 -5.56 13.88
N ASN A 744 -27.22 -4.31 14.11
CA ASN A 744 -26.51 -3.14 13.58
C ASN A 744 -25.46 -2.59 14.55
N ASP A 745 -25.39 -3.09 15.79
CA ASP A 745 -24.36 -2.72 16.76
C ASP A 745 -23.03 -3.41 16.46
N LEU A 746 -22.40 -2.94 15.39
CA LEU A 746 -21.21 -3.54 14.81
C LEU A 746 -19.97 -2.75 15.21
N ARG A 747 -18.89 -3.47 15.51
CA ARG A 747 -17.57 -2.84 15.69
C ARG A 747 -17.15 -2.13 14.39
N PRO A 748 -16.51 -0.95 14.49
CA PRO A 748 -16.02 -0.24 13.32
C PRO A 748 -14.81 -0.96 12.70
N GLY A 749 -14.67 -0.90 11.38
CA GLY A 749 -13.45 -1.34 10.69
C GLY A 749 -13.67 -2.14 9.42
N PHE A 750 -12.58 -2.68 8.89
CA PHE A 750 -12.58 -3.50 7.67
C PHE A 750 -13.33 -4.84 7.85
N ILE A 751 -13.27 -5.40 9.06
CA ILE A 751 -13.94 -6.65 9.44
C ILE A 751 -15.10 -6.33 10.37
N VAL A 752 -16.30 -6.59 9.88
CA VAL A 752 -17.56 -6.38 10.58
C VAL A 752 -17.84 -7.55 11.51
N CYS A 753 -18.09 -7.23 12.78
CA CYS A 753 -18.45 -8.16 13.86
C CYS A 753 -19.36 -7.41 14.83
N LEU A 754 -20.28 -8.10 15.49
CA LEU A 754 -21.06 -7.49 16.57
C LEU A 754 -20.17 -7.05 17.74
N ASN A 755 -20.53 -5.93 18.35
CA ASN A 755 -20.01 -5.52 19.64
C ASN A 755 -20.36 -6.56 20.72
N PRO A 756 -19.68 -6.55 21.89
CA PRO A 756 -19.97 -7.52 22.94
C PRO A 756 -21.46 -7.57 23.30
N PHE A 757 -22.02 -8.78 23.33
CA PHE A 757 -23.37 -9.06 23.79
C PHE A 757 -23.37 -10.35 24.62
N GLU A 758 -24.39 -10.53 25.45
CA GLU A 758 -24.51 -11.70 26.31
C GLU A 758 -25.32 -12.82 25.64
N ALA A 759 -24.86 -14.07 25.80
CA ALA A 759 -25.51 -15.26 25.30
C ALA A 759 -25.49 -16.35 26.38
N LYS A 760 -26.63 -17.02 26.56
CA LYS A 760 -26.76 -18.15 27.47
C LYS A 760 -26.49 -19.44 26.72
N ILE A 761 -25.39 -20.11 27.05
CA ILE A 761 -24.97 -21.37 26.42
C ILE A 761 -25.09 -22.48 27.46
N THR A 762 -25.92 -23.48 27.18
CA THR A 762 -26.17 -24.59 28.12
C THR A 762 -26.06 -25.94 27.43
N PRO A 763 -25.40 -26.95 28.02
CA PRO A 763 -25.38 -28.30 27.45
C PRO A 763 -26.79 -28.84 27.23
N ARG A 764 -27.05 -29.45 26.08
CA ARG A 764 -28.38 -29.99 25.73
C ARG A 764 -28.82 -31.13 26.64
N SER A 765 -27.88 -31.92 27.14
CA SER A 765 -28.16 -33.00 28.08
C SER A 765 -26.92 -33.44 28.87
N PRO A 766 -27.08 -34.11 30.03
CA PRO A 766 -25.95 -34.71 30.76
C PRO A 766 -25.15 -35.73 29.93
N ARG A 767 -25.75 -36.32 28.88
CA ARG A 767 -25.05 -37.24 27.98
C ARG A 767 -24.06 -36.49 27.09
N HIS A 768 -24.46 -35.34 26.54
CA HIS A 768 -23.57 -34.51 25.73
C HIS A 768 -22.38 -34.02 26.56
N SER A 769 -22.63 -33.57 27.80
CA SER A 769 -21.57 -33.17 28.74
C SER A 769 -20.54 -34.27 28.96
N ARG A 770 -20.97 -35.52 29.20
CA ARG A 770 -20.04 -36.65 29.39
C ARG A 770 -19.18 -36.90 28.17
N VAL A 771 -19.76 -36.94 26.97
CA VAL A 771 -19.01 -37.13 25.73
C VAL A 771 -17.98 -36.02 25.52
N ILE A 772 -18.32 -34.76 25.83
CA ILE A 772 -17.37 -33.63 25.75
C ILE A 772 -16.19 -33.84 26.70
N GLU A 773 -16.45 -34.19 27.96
CA GLU A 773 -15.42 -34.44 28.97
C GLU A 773 -14.53 -35.64 28.61
N ASP A 774 -15.14 -36.76 28.22
CA ASP A 774 -14.45 -37.99 27.86
C ASP A 774 -13.58 -37.78 26.61
N THR A 775 -14.13 -37.12 25.57
CA THR A 775 -13.39 -36.82 24.34
C THR A 775 -12.20 -35.92 24.63
N TRP A 776 -12.38 -34.85 25.43
CA TRP A 776 -11.27 -33.95 25.73
C TRP A 776 -10.18 -34.63 26.56
N LYS A 777 -10.57 -35.50 27.51
CA LYS A 777 -9.62 -36.30 28.28
C LYS A 777 -8.81 -37.23 27.37
N GLU A 778 -9.45 -37.86 26.40
CA GLU A 778 -8.75 -38.70 25.40
C GLU A 778 -7.75 -37.87 24.58
N GLU A 779 -8.12 -36.66 24.13
CA GLU A 779 -7.19 -35.78 23.38
C GLU A 779 -5.95 -35.39 24.19
N LEU A 780 -6.13 -35.07 25.47
CA LEU A 780 -5.02 -34.77 26.39
C LEU A 780 -4.08 -35.97 26.54
N GLU A 781 -4.61 -37.19 26.53
CA GLU A 781 -3.81 -38.41 26.68
C GLU A 781 -3.16 -38.87 25.37
N VAL A 782 -3.86 -38.76 24.24
CA VAL A 782 -3.43 -39.31 22.95
C VAL A 782 -2.65 -38.29 22.13
N SER A 783 -3.17 -37.08 21.99
CA SER A 783 -2.70 -36.10 21.00
C SER A 783 -1.70 -35.09 21.58
N LEU A 784 -1.78 -34.80 22.88
CA LEU A 784 -1.12 -33.63 23.49
C LEU A 784 -0.11 -33.98 24.61
N ASP A 785 1.02 -33.29 24.65
CA ASP A 785 2.02 -33.39 25.72
C ASP A 785 1.59 -32.65 27.01
N GLU A 786 2.44 -32.67 28.04
CA GLU A 786 2.18 -31.99 29.32
C GLU A 786 2.01 -30.46 29.22
N ASN A 787 2.53 -29.85 28.15
CA ASN A 787 2.37 -28.43 27.84
C ASN A 787 1.17 -28.18 26.89
N GLN A 788 0.35 -29.21 26.68
CA GLN A 788 -0.76 -29.24 25.74
C GLN A 788 -0.35 -28.88 24.30
N GLN A 789 0.87 -29.22 23.89
CA GLN A 789 1.31 -29.14 22.50
C GLN A 789 1.18 -30.50 21.81
N TRP A 790 1.13 -30.51 20.48
CA TRP A 790 1.05 -31.77 19.73
C TRP A 790 2.26 -32.67 20.00
N LYS A 791 2.03 -33.92 20.44
CA LYS A 791 3.11 -34.92 20.62
C LYS A 791 3.81 -35.26 19.31
N ALA A 792 3.02 -35.34 18.24
CA ALA A 792 3.47 -35.60 16.89
C ALA A 792 2.58 -34.85 15.89
N THR A 793 3.16 -34.47 14.75
CA THR A 793 2.36 -33.85 13.68
C THR A 793 1.60 -34.91 12.91
N PRO A 794 0.29 -34.70 12.65
CA PRO A 794 -0.49 -35.60 11.82
C PRO A 794 0.15 -35.85 10.45
N ASP A 795 0.21 -37.11 10.02
CA ASP A 795 0.90 -37.56 8.81
C ASP A 795 0.53 -36.78 7.54
N GLY A 796 -0.76 -36.44 7.39
CA GLY A 796 -1.25 -35.65 6.26
C GLY A 796 -0.60 -34.27 6.18
N ILE A 797 -0.44 -33.63 7.33
CA ILE A 797 0.17 -32.30 7.47
C ILE A 797 1.69 -32.41 7.27
N ALA A 798 2.34 -33.40 7.87
CA ALA A 798 3.77 -33.63 7.69
C ALA A 798 4.13 -33.77 6.19
N ARG A 799 3.39 -34.61 5.45
CA ARG A 799 3.56 -34.77 4.00
C ARG A 799 3.26 -33.50 3.20
N LEU A 800 2.24 -32.74 3.61
CA LEU A 800 1.88 -31.48 2.96
C LEU A 800 3.03 -30.47 3.09
N ILE A 801 3.52 -30.27 4.31
CA ILE A 801 4.57 -29.30 4.62
C ILE A 801 5.90 -29.71 3.98
N GLU A 802 6.26 -31.00 4.00
CA GLU A 802 7.47 -31.49 3.33
C GLU A 802 7.42 -31.23 1.82
N ARG A 803 6.27 -31.45 1.17
CA ARG A 803 6.08 -31.16 -0.26
C ARG A 803 6.17 -29.67 -0.59
N VAL A 804 5.81 -28.81 0.35
CA VAL A 804 5.84 -27.34 0.16
C VAL A 804 7.25 -26.78 0.35
N GLY A 805 8.04 -27.40 1.23
CA GLY A 805 9.43 -27.03 1.48
C GLY A 805 10.40 -27.51 0.39
N LYS A 806 10.05 -28.57 -0.35
CA LYS A 806 10.70 -29.00 -1.61
C LYS A 806 10.19 -28.18 -2.79
#